data_AF-A0A5E7UBG6-F1
#
_entry.id   AF-A0A5E7UBG6-F1
#
_cell.length_a   1.000
_cell.length_b   1.000
_cell.length_c   1.000
_cell.angle_alpha   90.00
_cell.angle_beta   90.00
_cell.angle_gamma   90.00
#
_symmetry.space_group_name_H-M   'P 1'
#
loop_
_entity.id
_entity.type
_entity.pdbx_description
1 polymer ?
#
loop_
_entity_poly.entity_id
_entity_poly.type
_entity_poly.pdbx_seq_one_letter_code
_entity_poly.pdbx_strand_id
1 'polypeptide(L)'
;MNPNETRPLPNAADKAALKAIATTVIQTCPSLQDTAHEVASDLLKKSGITDLDPDQVYFHRFDTAESSSKTFTGWEHVKATPTSTTTLTQLVIQRFRTSDQDNADLLDVYAGFYTAGPNAGRFNETNEVRLHGNEVLKAFWNIDFSTLYTDKLTAFWKQSGTDFRTLAKCNFLIQAVKARDKRQLSDDDFQFVTNAVMGPINWPVDLQMLRAQHPCADIVRALDVDGYLATNILRFVAPKGCQIVYLPGENVAFKVLETATDMHYWMLQQMNEEEARRGFMTHFSLADRQTIDKNITDIMNRLVSTWGKYDHHLINQKNQIITGDAFSWLSNSTKSAMFAEAELSLTSNGDLRKKLWIGYLSAGLKVFGPMAVVGWPIALPVVGASIASLGLNIDQAVNGKTAKERKAGVLGAVLSGIDLLFNLLVLKGPGSLEEIGPDIDAAEAKEMADLIESTTPAETAGSKVGTIEGESEAVTGSTEDRPASSVPDSFRINDVLSDDALVRESGKFQGTYRLASNPSSAIKLNGNAYYVRYENSLNGRGYWAIIDPANPDSFTDSIPVRFMNDSGEWEVVPKLGLRGGMQAADAASPAVEESSQRPGVHVPGLDDPEMRAWALGGPDVRSPFRRIWSVADIDVHSVLMSDANQEVITLSEFEMAQE
;
A
#
# COMPACT_ATOMS: atom_id res chain seq x y z
N MET A 1 19.79 34.48 -31.32
CA MET A 1 20.23 33.21 -30.73
C MET A 1 21.75 33.21 -30.69
N ASN A 2 22.35 33.33 -29.51
CA ASN A 2 23.79 33.16 -29.32
C ASN A 2 24.08 31.67 -29.04
N PRO A 3 25.12 31.05 -29.65
CA PRO A 3 25.32 29.61 -29.60
C PRO A 3 26.20 29.09 -28.44
N ASN A 4 26.45 29.87 -27.38
CA ASN A 4 27.36 29.49 -26.28
C ASN A 4 26.75 29.75 -24.88
N GLU A 5 25.57 29.21 -24.60
CA GLU A 5 25.17 28.99 -23.20
C GLU A 5 25.58 27.58 -22.79
N THR A 6 26.68 27.48 -22.05
CA THR A 6 27.04 26.31 -21.26
C THR A 6 25.89 26.02 -20.29
N ARG A 7 25.00 25.08 -20.64
CA ARG A 7 24.00 24.55 -19.72
C ARG A 7 24.72 24.02 -18.48
N PRO A 8 24.50 24.56 -17.27
CA PRO A 8 25.12 24.03 -16.07
C PRO A 8 24.66 22.58 -15.89
N LEU A 9 25.63 21.67 -15.77
CA LEU A 9 25.39 20.27 -15.45
C LEU A 9 24.59 20.18 -14.14
N PRO A 10 23.74 19.16 -13.95
CA PRO A 10 23.09 18.90 -12.67
C PRO A 10 24.14 18.89 -11.55
N ASN A 11 23.93 19.67 -10.48
CA ASN A 11 24.91 19.77 -9.41
C ASN A 11 24.94 18.46 -8.61
N ALA A 12 25.95 17.62 -8.85
CA ALA A 12 26.16 16.35 -8.14
C ALA A 12 26.17 16.52 -6.61
N ALA A 13 26.64 17.68 -6.11
CA ALA A 13 26.61 17.98 -4.69
C ALA A 13 25.18 18.21 -4.16
N ASP A 14 24.32 18.87 -4.92
CA ASP A 14 22.91 19.07 -4.54
C ASP A 14 22.13 17.76 -4.58
N LYS A 15 22.41 16.92 -5.59
CA LYS A 15 21.86 15.57 -5.69
C LYS A 15 22.23 14.73 -4.45
N ALA A 16 23.52 14.67 -4.13
CA ALA A 16 24.01 13.92 -2.97
C ALA A 16 23.45 14.47 -1.64
N ALA A 17 23.37 15.80 -1.49
CA ALA A 17 22.78 16.43 -0.32
C ALA A 17 21.29 16.09 -0.18
N LEU A 18 20.53 16.08 -1.27
CA LEU A 18 19.12 15.73 -1.25
C LEU A 18 18.89 14.23 -0.95
N LYS A 19 19.75 13.35 -1.48
CA LYS A 19 19.76 11.92 -1.10
C LYS A 19 20.03 11.74 0.39
N ALA A 20 21.01 12.44 0.95
CA ALA A 20 21.32 12.39 2.39
C ALA A 20 20.16 12.91 3.26
N ILE A 21 19.49 13.99 2.82
CA ILE A 21 18.27 14.51 3.45
C ILE A 21 17.16 13.44 3.42
N ALA A 22 16.91 12.82 2.27
CA ALA A 22 15.91 11.75 2.12
C ALA A 22 16.19 10.58 3.06
N THR A 23 17.43 10.09 3.09
CA THR A 23 17.87 9.02 3.99
C THR A 23 17.59 9.37 5.44
N THR A 24 18.02 10.55 5.87
CA THR A 24 17.84 11.01 7.26
C THR A 24 16.36 11.11 7.62
N VAL A 25 15.54 11.78 6.80
CA VAL A 25 14.10 11.96 7.09
C VAL A 25 13.37 10.62 7.16
N ILE A 26 13.62 9.70 6.23
CA ILE A 26 12.89 8.43 6.15
C ILE A 26 13.29 7.49 7.28
N GLN A 27 14.58 7.39 7.59
CA GLN A 27 15.08 6.51 8.64
C GLN A 27 14.67 7.00 10.05
N THR A 28 14.75 8.31 10.28
CA THR A 28 14.43 8.92 11.59
C THR A 28 12.94 9.16 11.78
N CYS A 29 12.10 8.99 10.75
CA CYS A 29 10.65 9.09 10.87
C CYS A 29 10.14 8.04 11.89
N PRO A 30 9.54 8.48 13.00
CA PRO A 30 9.11 7.57 14.06
C PRO A 30 7.88 6.79 13.61
N SER A 31 7.91 5.49 13.93
CA SER A 31 6.82 4.54 13.71
C SER A 31 6.34 4.07 15.08
N LEU A 32 5.02 4.02 15.26
CA LEU A 32 4.41 3.52 16.49
C LEU A 32 4.74 2.04 16.70
N GLN A 33 4.73 1.26 15.62
CA GLN A 33 5.09 -0.16 15.63
C GLN A 33 6.55 -0.34 16.01
N ASP A 34 7.47 0.42 15.40
CA ASP A 34 8.91 0.32 15.70
C ASP A 34 9.15 0.68 17.18
N THR A 35 8.50 1.74 17.65
CA THR A 35 8.60 2.17 19.06
C THR A 35 8.02 1.12 20.02
N ALA A 36 6.93 0.45 19.65
CA ALA A 36 6.40 -0.64 20.46
C ALA A 36 7.26 -1.90 20.39
N HIS A 37 7.86 -2.19 19.24
CA HIS A 37 8.75 -3.31 19.04
C HIS A 37 10.01 -3.14 19.89
N GLU A 38 10.58 -1.92 19.93
CA GLU A 38 11.67 -1.57 20.84
C GLU A 38 11.28 -1.79 22.31
N VAL A 39 10.11 -1.30 22.73
CA VAL A 39 9.61 -1.48 24.11
C VAL A 39 9.40 -2.96 24.46
N ALA A 40 8.84 -3.73 23.53
CA ALA A 40 8.64 -5.17 23.69
C ALA A 40 9.97 -5.93 23.73
N SER A 41 10.93 -5.55 22.88
CA SER A 41 12.28 -6.11 22.85
C SER A 41 13.01 -5.85 24.17
N ASP A 42 12.91 -4.64 24.69
CA ASP A 42 13.51 -4.29 25.98
C ASP A 42 12.86 -5.04 27.15
N LEU A 43 11.56 -5.32 27.07
CA LEU A 43 10.89 -6.19 28.02
C LEU A 43 11.44 -7.62 27.96
N LEU A 44 11.56 -8.21 26.76
CA LEU A 44 12.13 -9.55 26.58
C LEU A 44 13.55 -9.64 27.15
N LYS A 45 14.41 -8.67 26.82
CA LYS A 45 15.79 -8.59 27.33
C LYS A 45 15.83 -8.52 28.87
N LYS A 46 14.97 -7.70 29.48
CA LYS A 46 14.87 -7.58 30.96
C LYS A 46 14.40 -8.88 31.62
N SER A 47 13.58 -9.66 30.93
CA SER A 47 13.15 -11.00 31.36
C SER A 47 14.15 -12.11 31.03
N GLY A 48 15.33 -11.78 30.49
CA GLY A 48 16.37 -12.76 30.15
C GLY A 48 16.14 -13.50 28.83
N ILE A 49 15.27 -12.99 27.96
CA ILE A 49 14.95 -13.55 26.64
C ILE A 49 15.60 -12.66 25.57
N THR A 50 16.67 -13.14 24.92
CA THR A 50 17.42 -12.36 23.91
C THR A 50 17.22 -12.84 22.48
N ASP A 51 16.75 -14.08 22.30
CA ASP A 51 16.79 -14.77 21.01
C ASP A 51 15.43 -14.80 20.30
N LEU A 52 14.42 -14.14 20.88
CA LEU A 52 13.07 -14.06 20.33
C LEU A 52 12.74 -12.65 19.85
N ASP A 53 12.18 -12.59 18.65
CA ASP A 53 11.56 -11.39 18.11
C ASP A 53 10.17 -11.19 18.76
N PRO A 54 9.87 -10.02 19.36
CA PRO A 54 8.56 -9.76 19.97
C PRO A 54 7.37 -9.81 18.99
N ASP A 55 7.59 -9.69 17.69
CA ASP A 55 6.57 -9.92 16.66
C ASP A 55 6.31 -11.41 16.39
N GLN A 56 7.16 -12.31 16.91
CA GLN A 56 6.97 -13.77 16.90
C GLN A 56 6.63 -14.33 18.28
N VAL A 57 6.43 -13.47 19.28
CA VAL A 57 5.90 -13.85 20.59
C VAL A 57 4.42 -13.50 20.62
N TYR A 58 3.57 -14.51 20.66
CA TYR A 58 2.12 -14.38 20.66
C TYR A 58 1.57 -14.44 22.08
N PHE A 59 0.77 -13.45 22.44
CA PHE A 59 -0.10 -13.49 23.60
C PHE A 59 -1.46 -14.05 23.18
N HIS A 60 -1.77 -15.26 23.67
CA HIS A 60 -3.02 -15.95 23.41
C HIS A 60 -3.93 -15.88 24.62
N ARG A 61 -5.24 -15.82 24.37
CA ARG A 61 -6.28 -15.97 25.39
C ARG A 61 -7.14 -17.18 25.10
N PHE A 62 -7.62 -17.83 26.14
CA PHE A 62 -8.38 -19.07 26.07
C PHE A 62 -9.58 -19.03 27.01
N ASP A 63 -10.61 -19.81 26.69
CA ASP A 63 -11.80 -19.98 27.55
C ASP A 63 -11.64 -21.16 28.51
N THR A 64 -10.68 -22.04 28.25
CA THR A 64 -10.42 -23.26 29.02
C THR A 64 -8.93 -23.41 29.31
N ALA A 65 -8.62 -24.06 30.42
CA ALA A 65 -7.25 -24.32 30.86
C ALA A 65 -7.16 -25.70 31.53
N GLU A 66 -6.05 -26.39 31.33
CA GLU A 66 -5.73 -27.65 31.99
C GLU A 66 -4.48 -27.46 32.85
N SER A 67 -4.46 -27.98 34.08
CA SER A 67 -3.29 -27.85 34.94
C SER A 67 -2.16 -28.76 34.46
N SER A 68 -0.94 -28.23 34.41
CA SER A 68 0.25 -28.98 34.03
C SER A 68 1.44 -28.59 34.90
N SER A 69 2.12 -29.59 35.46
CA SER A 69 3.34 -29.37 36.26
C SER A 69 4.59 -29.14 35.41
N LYS A 70 4.49 -29.23 34.08
CA LYS A 70 5.61 -29.08 33.14
C LYS A 70 5.72 -27.66 32.57
N THR A 71 4.62 -26.92 32.54
CA THR A 71 4.57 -25.58 31.96
C THR A 71 5.04 -24.53 32.96
N PHE A 72 5.57 -23.43 32.44
CA PHE A 72 6.08 -22.31 33.22
C PHE A 72 4.98 -21.63 34.05
N THR A 73 3.77 -21.47 33.47
CA THR A 73 2.63 -20.86 34.16
C THR A 73 1.87 -21.83 35.07
N GLY A 74 2.12 -23.13 34.96
CA GLY A 74 1.34 -24.18 35.63
C GLY A 74 0.06 -24.61 34.89
N TRP A 75 -0.20 -24.02 33.71
CA TRP A 75 -1.36 -24.28 32.86
C TRP A 75 -0.94 -24.63 31.43
N GLU A 76 -1.71 -25.47 30.77
CA GLU A 76 -1.63 -25.74 29.33
C GLU A 76 -3.01 -25.63 28.67
N HIS A 77 -3.00 -25.43 27.35
CA HIS A 77 -4.22 -25.32 26.55
C HIS A 77 -4.15 -26.30 25.38
N VAL A 78 -4.85 -27.42 25.51
CA VAL A 78 -4.83 -28.55 24.56
C VAL A 78 -6.16 -28.61 23.82
N LYS A 79 -6.11 -28.77 22.49
CA LYS A 79 -7.29 -28.71 21.60
C LYS A 79 -8.10 -27.41 21.76
N ALA A 80 -7.43 -26.33 22.15
CA ALA A 80 -8.04 -25.03 22.35
C ALA A 80 -7.75 -24.12 21.16
N THR A 81 -8.76 -23.38 20.72
CA THR A 81 -8.60 -22.27 19.78
C THR A 81 -8.53 -20.98 20.58
N PRO A 82 -7.47 -20.16 20.45
CA PRO A 82 -7.41 -18.89 21.16
C PRO A 82 -8.60 -18.00 20.82
N THR A 83 -9.25 -17.41 21.82
CA THR A 83 -10.33 -16.42 21.62
C THR A 83 -9.78 -15.06 21.18
N SER A 84 -8.51 -14.82 21.45
CA SER A 84 -7.80 -13.63 21.02
C SER A 84 -6.33 -13.95 20.86
N THR A 85 -5.71 -13.36 19.84
CA THR A 85 -4.27 -13.45 19.58
C THR A 85 -3.74 -12.09 19.23
N THR A 86 -2.63 -11.70 19.87
CA THR A 86 -1.87 -10.49 19.57
C THR A 86 -0.38 -10.80 19.73
N THR A 87 0.50 -10.19 18.96
CA THR A 87 1.95 -10.27 19.26
C THR A 87 2.30 -9.43 20.50
N LEU A 88 3.47 -9.64 21.09
CA LEU A 88 3.92 -8.86 22.24
C LEU A 88 4.05 -7.37 21.88
N THR A 89 4.56 -7.06 20.68
CA THR A 89 4.59 -5.69 20.13
C THR A 89 3.19 -5.08 20.07
N GLN A 90 2.22 -5.82 19.54
CA GLN A 90 0.84 -5.34 19.44
C GLN A 90 0.23 -5.12 20.82
N LEU A 91 0.56 -5.97 21.79
CA LEU A 91 0.09 -5.86 23.17
C LEU A 91 0.62 -4.59 23.86
N VAL A 92 1.82 -4.09 23.52
CA VAL A 92 2.32 -2.78 24.01
C VAL A 92 1.34 -1.66 23.64
N ILE A 93 0.80 -1.70 22.43
CA ILE A 93 -0.04 -0.62 21.91
C ILE A 93 -1.49 -0.83 22.34
N GLN A 94 -2.02 -2.04 22.12
CA GLN A 94 -3.40 -2.39 22.47
C GLN A 94 -3.63 -2.37 23.99
N ARG A 95 -2.57 -2.60 24.77
CA ARG A 95 -2.59 -2.80 26.22
C ARG A 95 -3.44 -4.01 26.62
N PHE A 96 -3.33 -4.39 27.89
CA PHE A 96 -4.23 -5.36 28.50
C PHE A 96 -5.64 -4.77 28.65
N ARG A 97 -6.66 -5.64 28.69
CA ARG A 97 -8.04 -5.24 28.91
C ARG A 97 -8.19 -4.75 30.35
N THR A 98 -9.15 -3.87 30.60
CA THR A 98 -9.47 -3.40 31.96
C THR A 98 -9.71 -4.58 32.91
N SER A 99 -10.45 -5.59 32.46
CA SER A 99 -10.70 -6.82 33.24
C SER A 99 -9.45 -7.59 33.65
N ASP A 100 -8.36 -7.50 32.87
CA ASP A 100 -7.10 -8.16 33.20
C ASP A 100 -6.32 -7.40 34.27
N GLN A 101 -6.56 -6.09 34.38
CA GLN A 101 -5.97 -5.27 35.43
C GLN A 101 -6.61 -5.62 36.78
N ASP A 102 -7.92 -5.85 36.76
CA ASP A 102 -8.67 -6.26 37.96
C ASP A 102 -8.40 -7.72 38.37
N ASN A 103 -8.09 -8.59 37.39
CA ASN A 103 -7.90 -10.03 37.59
C ASN A 103 -6.52 -10.51 37.07
N ALA A 104 -5.46 -9.80 37.45
CA ALA A 104 -4.10 -10.07 36.97
C ALA A 104 -3.60 -11.47 37.36
N ASP A 105 -4.10 -12.03 38.45
CA ASP A 105 -3.83 -13.40 38.92
C ASP A 105 -4.39 -14.48 37.99
N LEU A 106 -5.48 -14.18 37.27
CA LEU A 106 -6.11 -15.10 36.32
C LEU A 106 -5.46 -15.09 34.94
N LEU A 107 -4.54 -14.14 34.67
CA LEU A 107 -3.89 -14.02 33.36
C LEU A 107 -3.11 -15.29 33.00
N ASP A 108 -2.39 -15.88 33.95
CA ASP A 108 -1.60 -17.10 33.68
C ASP A 108 -2.49 -18.36 33.53
N VAL A 109 -3.75 -18.29 33.98
CA VAL A 109 -4.73 -19.36 33.85
C VAL A 109 -5.38 -19.33 32.48
N TYR A 110 -5.84 -18.16 32.02
CA TYR A 110 -6.64 -18.01 30.80
C TYR A 110 -5.87 -17.36 29.64
N ALA A 111 -4.58 -17.12 29.81
CA ALA A 111 -3.71 -16.57 28.79
C ALA A 111 -2.26 -17.02 28.99
N GLY A 112 -1.45 -16.81 27.95
CA GLY A 112 -0.02 -17.11 28.01
C GLY A 112 0.71 -16.58 26.80
N PHE A 113 2.04 -16.57 26.89
CA PHE A 113 2.92 -16.19 25.78
C PHE A 113 3.50 -17.44 25.12
N TYR A 114 3.47 -17.48 23.79
CA TYR A 114 3.89 -18.63 22.99
C TYR A 114 4.62 -18.21 21.73
N THR A 115 5.47 -19.08 21.19
CA THR A 115 6.12 -18.89 19.89
C THR A 115 5.25 -19.40 18.73
N ALA A 116 4.29 -20.27 19.02
CA ALA A 116 3.38 -20.82 18.03
C ALA A 116 2.19 -19.90 17.80
N GLY A 117 1.77 -19.73 16.56
CA GLY A 117 0.59 -18.92 16.21
C GLY A 117 -0.75 -19.60 16.56
N PRO A 118 -1.89 -18.94 16.26
CA PRO A 118 -3.21 -19.34 16.75
C PRO A 118 -3.71 -20.71 16.29
N ASN A 119 -3.12 -21.25 15.22
CA ASN A 119 -3.54 -22.52 14.60
C ASN A 119 -2.80 -23.75 15.15
N ALA A 120 -1.97 -23.60 16.18
CA ALA A 120 -1.18 -24.71 16.73
C ALA A 120 -2.05 -25.80 17.40
N GLY A 121 -3.20 -25.42 17.97
CA GLY A 121 -4.12 -26.34 18.65
C GLY A 121 -3.60 -26.96 19.95
N ARG A 122 -2.33 -26.73 20.30
CA ARG A 122 -1.70 -27.11 21.56
C ARG A 122 -0.71 -26.03 21.99
N PHE A 123 -0.90 -25.51 23.19
CA PHE A 123 -0.09 -24.47 23.79
C PHE A 123 0.37 -24.93 25.17
N ASN A 124 1.64 -25.29 25.28
CA ASN A 124 2.22 -25.93 26.47
C ASN A 124 3.74 -25.72 26.54
N GLU A 125 4.46 -26.55 27.29
CA GLU A 125 5.90 -26.39 27.57
C GLU A 125 6.78 -26.44 26.32
N THR A 126 6.25 -26.97 25.21
CA THR A 126 6.99 -27.13 23.95
C THR A 126 7.07 -25.83 23.14
N ASN A 127 6.18 -24.87 23.39
CA ASN A 127 6.09 -23.61 22.66
C ASN A 127 5.83 -22.40 23.55
N GLU A 128 5.85 -22.55 24.87
CA GLU A 128 5.72 -21.44 25.81
C GLU A 128 6.91 -20.48 25.74
N VAL A 129 6.63 -19.20 25.93
CA VAL A 129 7.61 -18.17 26.22
C VAL A 129 7.51 -17.88 27.70
N ARG A 130 8.64 -17.97 28.41
CA ARG A 130 8.72 -17.88 29.88
C ARG A 130 8.49 -16.45 30.39
N LEU A 131 7.25 -15.99 30.27
CA LEU A 131 6.76 -14.70 30.72
C LEU A 131 5.45 -14.92 31.47
N HIS A 132 5.33 -14.34 32.66
CA HIS A 132 4.05 -14.28 33.36
C HIS A 132 3.23 -13.08 32.90
N GLY A 133 1.92 -13.28 32.70
CA GLY A 133 1.00 -12.22 32.24
C GLY A 133 0.95 -11.03 33.19
N ASN A 134 0.95 -11.28 34.50
CA ASN A 134 0.94 -10.25 35.54
C ASN A 134 2.23 -9.40 35.56
N GLU A 135 3.40 -10.01 35.28
CA GLU A 135 4.67 -9.31 35.22
C GLU A 135 4.76 -8.41 33.99
N VAL A 136 4.30 -8.90 32.83
CA VAL A 136 4.21 -8.10 31.60
C VAL A 136 3.22 -6.95 31.77
N LEU A 137 2.06 -7.21 32.39
CA LEU A 137 1.08 -6.19 32.74
C LEU A 137 1.70 -5.10 33.63
N LYS A 138 2.42 -5.50 34.69
CA LYS A 138 3.10 -4.57 35.61
C LYS A 138 4.20 -3.78 34.90
N ALA A 139 4.97 -4.40 34.01
CA ALA A 139 5.98 -3.72 33.22
C ALA A 139 5.35 -2.66 32.31
N PHE A 140 4.24 -2.98 31.65
CA PHE A 140 3.52 -2.04 30.79
C PHE A 140 2.92 -0.87 31.56
N TRP A 141 2.44 -1.09 32.78
CA TRP A 141 1.96 -0.03 33.67
C TRP A 141 3.02 1.02 33.99
N ASN A 142 4.29 0.62 34.08
CA ASN A 142 5.39 1.55 34.35
C ASN A 142 5.86 2.33 33.11
N ILE A 143 5.30 2.05 31.93
CA ILE A 143 5.70 2.64 30.66
C ILE A 143 4.58 3.57 30.17
N ASP A 144 4.85 4.87 30.21
CA ASP A 144 4.04 5.85 29.49
C ASP A 144 4.41 5.86 28.01
N PHE A 145 3.86 4.88 27.29
CA PHE A 145 4.09 4.70 25.86
C PHE A 145 3.56 5.89 25.04
N SER A 146 2.49 6.56 25.51
CA SER A 146 1.91 7.72 24.83
C SER A 146 2.89 8.88 24.83
N THR A 147 3.44 9.21 26.00
CA THR A 147 4.45 10.25 26.14
C THR A 147 5.72 9.89 25.38
N LEU A 148 6.22 8.65 25.52
CA LEU A 148 7.40 8.15 24.81
C LEU A 148 7.29 8.37 23.28
N TYR A 149 6.18 7.96 22.68
CA TYR A 149 5.98 8.09 21.25
C TYR A 149 5.78 9.56 20.81
N THR A 150 5.04 10.34 21.61
CA THR A 150 4.81 11.77 21.35
C THR A 150 6.10 12.59 21.43
N ASP A 151 7.02 12.23 22.34
CA ASP A 151 8.33 12.85 22.46
C ASP A 151 9.21 12.53 21.24
N LYS A 152 9.20 11.27 20.78
CA LYS A 152 9.88 10.88 19.52
C LYS A 152 9.33 11.66 18.32
N LEU A 153 8.01 11.79 18.20
CA LEU A 153 7.38 12.62 17.16
C LEU A 153 7.79 14.08 17.24
N THR A 154 7.84 14.64 18.45
CA THR A 154 8.24 16.02 18.69
C THR A 154 9.69 16.26 18.30
N ALA A 155 10.59 15.35 18.69
CA ALA A 155 12.00 15.40 18.33
C ALA A 155 12.19 15.33 16.81
N PHE A 156 11.52 14.39 16.14
CA PHE A 156 11.55 14.25 14.68
C PHE A 156 11.12 15.54 13.98
N TRP A 157 9.96 16.09 14.32
CA TRP A 157 9.46 17.31 13.65
C TRP A 157 10.30 18.55 13.95
N LYS A 158 10.96 18.60 15.11
CA LYS A 158 11.91 19.66 15.45
C LYS A 158 13.19 19.57 14.63
N GLN A 159 13.71 18.36 14.41
CA GLN A 159 14.97 18.13 13.70
C GLN A 159 14.80 18.11 12.18
N SER A 160 13.77 17.43 11.69
CA SER A 160 13.59 17.06 10.29
C SER A 160 12.46 17.81 9.59
N GLY A 161 11.72 18.71 10.27
CA GLY A 161 10.55 19.36 9.70
C GLY A 161 10.83 20.22 8.45
N THR A 162 11.94 20.96 8.44
CA THR A 162 12.35 21.75 7.25
C THR A 162 12.76 20.84 6.09
N ASP A 163 13.49 19.76 6.40
CA ASP A 163 13.94 18.79 5.42
C ASP A 163 12.76 17.99 4.83
N PHE A 164 11.79 17.61 5.66
CA PHE A 164 10.52 17.03 5.23
C PHE A 164 9.81 17.93 4.22
N ARG A 165 9.71 19.23 4.50
CA ARG A 165 9.12 20.22 3.58
C ARG A 165 9.87 20.27 2.24
N THR A 166 11.21 20.28 2.29
CA THR A 166 12.06 20.27 1.10
C THR A 166 11.86 19.02 0.26
N LEU A 167 11.78 17.84 0.89
CA LEU A 167 11.46 16.60 0.19
C LEU A 167 10.04 16.59 -0.37
N ALA A 168 9.05 17.17 0.33
CA ALA A 168 7.68 17.22 -0.15
C ALA A 168 7.58 18.07 -1.43
N LYS A 169 8.31 19.20 -1.45
CA LYS A 169 8.48 20.05 -2.64
C LYS A 169 9.20 19.33 -3.78
N CYS A 170 10.25 18.58 -3.46
CA CYS A 170 10.94 17.74 -4.43
C CYS A 170 10.02 16.68 -5.03
N ASN A 171 9.28 15.94 -4.19
CA ASN A 171 8.36 14.90 -4.64
C ASN A 171 7.26 15.48 -5.53
N PHE A 172 6.66 16.62 -5.17
CA PHE A 172 5.70 17.31 -6.03
C PHE A 172 6.26 17.57 -7.42
N LEU A 173 7.48 18.11 -7.51
CA LEU A 173 8.12 18.39 -8.79
C LEU A 173 8.41 17.11 -9.58
N ILE A 174 8.93 16.07 -8.93
CA ILE A 174 9.16 14.74 -9.54
C ILE A 174 7.85 14.22 -10.13
N GLN A 175 6.76 14.26 -9.37
CA GLN A 175 5.45 13.78 -9.83
C GLN A 175 4.88 14.65 -10.95
N ALA A 176 5.07 15.97 -10.90
CA ALA A 176 4.60 16.88 -11.94
C ALA A 176 5.34 16.61 -13.27
N VAL A 177 6.65 16.37 -13.21
CA VAL A 177 7.44 16.03 -14.40
C VAL A 177 7.02 14.67 -14.95
N LYS A 178 6.84 13.65 -14.09
CA LYS A 178 6.32 12.33 -14.51
C LYS A 178 4.94 12.42 -15.16
N ALA A 179 4.04 13.20 -14.57
CA ALA A 179 2.69 13.38 -15.09
C ALA A 179 2.73 14.10 -16.45
N ARG A 180 3.61 15.08 -16.63
CA ARG A 180 3.85 15.73 -17.92
C ARG A 180 4.37 14.74 -18.96
N ASP A 181 5.40 13.95 -18.63
CA ASP A 181 6.00 12.99 -19.56
C ASP A 181 4.99 11.91 -19.99
N LYS A 182 4.10 11.49 -19.07
CA LYS A 182 2.98 10.59 -19.32
C LYS A 182 1.77 11.25 -20.00
N ARG A 183 1.85 12.55 -20.33
CA ARG A 183 0.75 13.36 -20.88
C ARG A 183 -0.52 13.41 -20.01
N GLN A 184 -0.37 13.16 -18.71
CA GLN A 184 -1.41 13.35 -17.70
C GLN A 184 -1.55 14.82 -17.30
N LEU A 185 -0.48 15.60 -17.45
CA LEU A 185 -0.49 17.06 -17.43
C LEU A 185 -0.06 17.58 -18.80
N SER A 186 -0.74 18.60 -19.31
CA SER A 186 -0.26 19.36 -20.45
C SER A 186 0.97 20.21 -20.07
N ASP A 187 1.72 20.71 -21.05
CA ASP A 187 2.84 21.63 -20.80
C ASP A 187 2.38 22.91 -20.07
N ASP A 188 1.20 23.42 -20.44
CA ASP A 188 0.60 24.61 -19.83
C ASP A 188 0.14 24.32 -18.39
N ASP A 189 -0.51 23.18 -18.15
CA ASP A 189 -0.93 22.76 -16.81
C ASP A 189 0.26 22.52 -15.89
N PHE A 190 1.32 21.88 -16.41
CA PHE A 190 2.57 21.68 -15.70
C PHE A 190 3.17 23.03 -15.27
N GLN A 191 3.30 23.99 -16.18
CA GLN A 191 3.80 25.34 -15.85
C GLN A 191 2.88 26.05 -14.86
N PHE A 192 1.57 25.92 -15.02
CA PHE A 192 0.57 26.53 -14.15
C PHE A 192 0.69 26.03 -12.71
N VAL A 193 0.66 24.70 -12.49
CA VAL A 193 0.72 24.14 -11.13
C VAL A 193 2.08 24.38 -10.49
N THR A 194 3.18 24.27 -11.25
CA THR A 194 4.52 24.48 -10.70
C THR A 194 4.76 25.94 -10.33
N ASN A 195 4.37 26.90 -11.19
CA ASN A 195 4.49 28.32 -10.87
C ASN A 195 3.62 28.72 -9.67
N ALA A 196 2.44 28.12 -9.51
CA ALA A 196 1.52 28.45 -8.42
C ALA A 196 2.07 28.14 -7.01
N VAL A 197 2.96 27.15 -6.87
CA VAL A 197 3.51 26.72 -5.57
C VAL A 197 5.03 26.83 -5.45
N MET A 198 5.74 27.03 -6.56
CA MET A 198 7.21 27.13 -6.57
C MET A 198 7.72 28.45 -7.16
N GLY A 199 6.87 29.21 -7.86
CA GLY A 199 7.29 30.31 -8.72
C GLY A 199 8.04 29.81 -9.97
N PRO A 200 8.67 30.73 -10.72
CA PRO A 200 9.44 30.38 -11.92
C PRO A 200 10.54 29.35 -11.60
N ILE A 201 10.48 28.21 -12.28
CA ILE A 201 11.46 27.14 -12.13
C ILE A 201 12.63 27.37 -13.09
N ASN A 202 13.84 27.45 -12.54
CA ASN A 202 15.07 27.41 -13.31
C ASN A 202 15.61 25.98 -13.34
N TRP A 203 16.09 25.57 -14.52
CA TRP A 203 16.69 24.26 -14.72
C TRP A 203 18.20 24.41 -14.95
N PRO A 204 19.07 23.58 -14.33
CA PRO A 204 18.77 22.48 -13.43
C PRO A 204 18.22 22.96 -12.06
N VAL A 205 17.42 22.11 -11.42
CA VAL A 205 16.91 22.37 -10.06
C VAL A 205 18.06 22.22 -9.06
N ASP A 206 18.17 23.17 -8.13
CA ASP A 206 19.14 23.13 -7.04
C ASP A 206 18.46 22.97 -5.66
N LEU A 207 19.26 22.63 -4.64
CA LEU A 207 18.76 22.43 -3.29
C LEU A 207 18.22 23.73 -2.68
N GLN A 208 18.79 24.89 -3.03
CA GLN A 208 18.36 26.18 -2.51
C GLN A 208 16.93 26.51 -2.97
N MET A 209 16.59 26.21 -4.22
CA MET A 209 15.25 26.36 -4.78
C MET A 209 14.23 25.46 -4.08
N LEU A 210 14.61 24.20 -3.78
CA LEU A 210 13.77 23.28 -3.02
C LEU A 210 13.62 23.69 -1.54
N ARG A 211 14.61 24.40 -0.98
CA ARG A 211 14.58 24.99 0.36
C ARG A 211 13.92 26.36 0.44
N ALA A 212 13.73 27.05 -0.67
CA ALA A 212 13.04 28.34 -0.71
C ALA A 212 11.54 28.17 -0.41
N GLN A 213 10.96 29.11 0.32
CA GLN A 213 9.51 29.24 0.48
C GLN A 213 8.97 30.11 -0.64
N HIS A 214 7.79 29.76 -1.16
CA HIS A 214 7.09 30.57 -2.14
C HIS A 214 5.63 30.75 -1.70
N PRO A 215 5.14 32.00 -1.55
CA PRO A 215 3.74 32.22 -1.23
C PRO A 215 2.86 31.74 -2.38
N CYS A 216 1.87 30.91 -2.06
CA CYS A 216 0.87 30.41 -2.99
C CYS A 216 0.05 31.56 -3.57
N ALA A 217 -0.35 31.39 -4.83
CA ALA A 217 -1.44 32.16 -5.39
C ALA A 217 -2.80 31.75 -4.77
N ASP A 218 -3.79 32.65 -4.78
CA ASP A 218 -5.16 32.43 -4.25
C ASP A 218 -5.96 31.31 -4.94
N ILE A 219 -5.35 30.69 -5.95
CA ILE A 219 -5.87 29.55 -6.72
C ILE A 219 -5.51 28.20 -6.07
N VAL A 220 -4.57 28.17 -5.13
CA VAL A 220 -4.16 26.96 -4.42
C VAL A 220 -5.04 26.75 -3.19
N ARG A 221 -5.70 25.60 -3.14
CA ARG A 221 -6.75 25.29 -2.17
C ARG A 221 -6.61 23.88 -1.63
N ALA A 222 -7.20 23.61 -0.48
CA ALA A 222 -7.39 22.25 -0.02
C ALA A 222 -8.62 21.62 -0.70
N LEU A 223 -8.60 20.30 -0.85
CA LEU A 223 -9.77 19.51 -1.26
C LEU A 223 -10.66 19.27 -0.03
N ASP A 224 -11.97 19.40 -0.19
CA ASP A 224 -12.94 18.91 0.79
C ASP A 224 -14.08 18.14 0.12
N VAL A 225 -14.62 17.16 0.84
CA VAL A 225 -15.80 16.40 0.46
C VAL A 225 -16.73 16.30 1.64
N ASP A 226 -17.99 16.66 1.44
CA ASP A 226 -18.99 16.73 2.49
C ASP A 226 -18.55 17.53 3.74
N GLY A 227 -17.74 18.57 3.52
CA GLY A 227 -17.16 19.38 4.59
C GLY A 227 -15.97 18.74 5.31
N TYR A 228 -15.59 17.49 5.04
CA TYR A 228 -14.34 16.90 5.52
C TYR A 228 -13.17 17.40 4.68
N LEU A 229 -12.15 17.93 5.34
CA LEU A 229 -11.00 18.55 4.68
C LEU A 229 -9.86 17.54 4.54
N ALA A 230 -9.28 17.43 3.36
CA ALA A 230 -8.08 16.62 3.17
C ALA A 230 -6.85 17.26 3.85
N THR A 231 -6.00 16.42 4.43
CA THR A 231 -4.80 16.83 5.16
C THR A 231 -3.61 17.16 4.26
N ASN A 232 -3.53 16.59 3.06
CA ASN A 232 -2.34 16.73 2.20
C ASN A 232 -2.65 16.86 0.70
N ILE A 233 -3.93 16.94 0.30
CA ILE A 233 -4.31 17.14 -1.10
C ILE A 233 -4.28 18.62 -1.44
N LEU A 234 -3.53 18.97 -2.49
CA LEU A 234 -3.55 20.32 -3.07
C LEU A 234 -4.48 20.33 -4.27
N ARG A 235 -5.30 21.37 -4.38
CA ARG A 235 -6.19 21.62 -5.51
C ARG A 235 -5.86 22.98 -6.11
N PHE A 236 -5.74 23.03 -7.42
CA PHE A 236 -5.43 24.22 -8.18
C PHE A 236 -6.63 24.59 -9.03
N VAL A 237 -7.12 25.81 -8.86
CA VAL A 237 -8.23 26.35 -9.65
C VAL A 237 -7.65 27.01 -10.90
N ALA A 238 -7.66 26.28 -12.02
CA ALA A 238 -7.20 26.76 -13.31
C ALA A 238 -8.22 27.72 -13.97
N PRO A 239 -7.79 28.51 -14.97
CA PRO A 239 -8.71 29.36 -15.74
C PRO A 239 -9.89 28.55 -16.31
N LYS A 240 -11.03 29.22 -16.51
CA LYS A 240 -12.28 28.61 -17.02
C LYS A 240 -12.92 27.56 -16.10
N GLY A 241 -12.44 27.39 -14.87
CA GLY A 241 -13.07 26.54 -13.85
C GLY A 241 -12.51 25.12 -13.78
N CYS A 242 -11.55 24.76 -14.64
CA CYS A 242 -10.82 23.50 -14.57
C CYS A 242 -10.10 23.37 -13.21
N GLN A 243 -10.10 22.17 -12.65
CA GLN A 243 -9.49 21.84 -11.36
C GLN A 243 -8.38 20.82 -11.59
N ILE A 244 -7.20 21.10 -11.05
CA ILE A 244 -6.10 20.13 -11.03
C ILE A 244 -5.88 19.71 -9.59
N VAL A 245 -5.93 18.41 -9.31
CA VAL A 245 -5.78 17.85 -7.96
C VAL A 245 -4.46 17.11 -7.89
N TYR A 246 -3.62 17.49 -6.92
CA TYR A 246 -2.40 16.79 -6.55
C TYR A 246 -2.65 15.88 -5.35
N LEU A 247 -2.43 14.58 -5.56
CA LEU A 247 -2.60 13.51 -4.58
C LEU A 247 -1.22 12.91 -4.25
N PRO A 248 -0.57 13.33 -3.14
CA PRO A 248 0.75 12.81 -2.79
C PRO A 248 0.71 11.30 -2.53
N GLY A 249 1.60 10.55 -3.16
CA GLY A 249 1.75 9.10 -2.94
C GLY A 249 0.82 8.21 -3.77
N GLU A 250 -0.11 8.79 -4.53
CA GLU A 250 -0.98 8.05 -5.46
C GLU A 250 -0.28 7.74 -6.79
N ASN A 251 -0.77 6.71 -7.48
CA ASN A 251 -0.31 6.30 -8.82
C ASN A 251 -0.40 7.43 -9.83
N VAL A 252 -1.60 8.04 -9.85
CA VAL A 252 -1.93 9.19 -10.67
C VAL A 252 -1.91 10.38 -9.74
N ALA A 253 -0.69 10.86 -9.48
CA ALA A 253 -0.46 11.95 -8.53
C ALA A 253 -1.13 13.27 -8.96
N PHE A 254 -1.43 13.45 -10.25
CA PHE A 254 -2.13 14.61 -10.77
C PHE A 254 -3.38 14.20 -11.55
N LYS A 255 -4.53 14.75 -11.15
CA LYS A 255 -5.80 14.56 -11.85
C LYS A 255 -6.32 15.91 -12.36
N VAL A 256 -6.46 16.03 -13.68
CA VAL A 256 -7.10 17.18 -14.34
C VAL A 256 -8.61 16.90 -14.47
N LEU A 257 -9.43 17.87 -14.09
CA LEU A 257 -10.88 17.79 -14.06
C LEU A 257 -11.43 19.06 -14.71
N GLU A 258 -11.90 18.96 -15.95
CA GLU A 258 -12.25 20.11 -16.79
C GLU A 258 -13.44 20.91 -16.22
N THR A 259 -14.39 20.22 -15.61
CA THR A 259 -15.61 20.83 -15.08
C THR A 259 -15.92 20.39 -13.65
N ALA A 260 -16.82 21.12 -12.98
CA ALA A 260 -17.37 20.71 -11.68
C ALA A 260 -18.08 19.33 -11.77
N THR A 261 -18.65 19.03 -12.94
CA THR A 261 -19.23 17.73 -13.27
C THR A 261 -18.15 16.64 -13.26
N ASP A 262 -17.03 16.84 -13.95
CA ASP A 262 -15.95 15.84 -13.96
C ASP A 262 -15.38 15.61 -12.55
N MET A 263 -15.26 16.67 -11.75
CA MET A 263 -14.82 16.56 -10.37
C MET A 263 -15.79 15.77 -9.49
N HIS A 264 -17.09 15.98 -9.66
CA HIS A 264 -18.09 15.23 -8.89
C HIS A 264 -18.16 13.76 -9.34
N TYR A 265 -18.08 13.50 -10.64
CA TYR A 265 -17.94 12.13 -11.14
C TYR A 265 -16.70 11.43 -10.56
N TRP A 266 -15.54 12.10 -10.60
CA TRP A 266 -14.32 11.54 -10.05
C TRP A 266 -14.44 11.24 -8.55
N MET A 267 -15.07 12.13 -7.77
CA MET A 267 -15.32 11.90 -6.35
C MET A 267 -16.21 10.68 -6.10
N LEU A 268 -17.28 10.49 -6.90
CA LEU A 268 -18.12 9.29 -6.82
C LEU A 268 -17.29 8.03 -7.03
N GLN A 269 -16.40 8.03 -8.02
CA GLN A 269 -15.52 6.89 -8.27
C GLN A 269 -14.56 6.61 -7.11
N GLN A 270 -13.97 7.67 -6.51
CA GLN A 270 -13.13 7.50 -5.32
C GLN A 270 -13.91 6.95 -4.12
N MET A 271 -15.19 7.28 -3.99
CA MET A 271 -15.98 6.92 -2.80
C MET A 271 -16.75 5.60 -2.95
N ASN A 272 -16.99 5.13 -4.18
CA ASN A 272 -17.81 3.95 -4.45
C ASN A 272 -17.04 2.64 -4.22
N GLU A 273 -15.91 2.45 -4.90
CA GLU A 273 -15.11 1.23 -4.79
C GLU A 273 -14.39 1.15 -3.45
N GLU A 274 -14.50 0.02 -2.74
CA GLU A 274 -13.92 -0.14 -1.40
C GLU A 274 -12.40 0.08 -1.38
N GLU A 275 -11.73 -0.38 -2.44
CA GLU A 275 -10.29 -0.23 -2.60
C GLU A 275 -9.89 1.23 -2.87
N ALA A 276 -10.50 1.89 -3.86
CA ALA A 276 -10.28 3.30 -4.15
C ALA A 276 -10.61 4.19 -2.95
N ARG A 277 -11.73 3.92 -2.28
CA ARG A 277 -12.17 4.65 -1.08
C ARG A 277 -11.13 4.54 0.01
N ARG A 278 -10.59 3.35 0.27
CA ARG A 278 -9.59 3.18 1.33
C ARG A 278 -8.30 3.92 1.02
N GLY A 279 -7.85 3.95 -0.24
CA GLY A 279 -6.72 4.79 -0.68
C GLY A 279 -7.00 6.28 -0.49
N PHE A 280 -8.11 6.76 -1.04
CA PHE A 280 -8.53 8.16 -0.95
C PHE A 280 -8.72 8.65 0.49
N MET A 281 -9.34 7.83 1.35
CA MET A 281 -9.53 8.14 2.77
C MET A 281 -8.22 8.35 3.52
N THR A 282 -7.10 7.82 3.03
CA THR A 282 -5.80 8.04 3.69
C THR A 282 -5.35 9.50 3.71
N HIS A 283 -5.89 10.33 2.83
CA HIS A 283 -5.63 11.75 2.77
C HIS A 283 -6.40 12.56 3.82
N PHE A 284 -7.33 11.95 4.56
CA PHE A 284 -8.12 12.60 5.61
C PHE A 284 -7.56 12.28 6.99
N SER A 285 -7.94 13.08 8.00
CA SER A 285 -7.55 12.78 9.38
C SER A 285 -8.18 11.46 9.84
N LEU A 286 -7.55 10.74 10.76
CA LEU A 286 -8.10 9.48 11.28
C LEU A 286 -9.51 9.65 11.86
N ALA A 287 -9.76 10.76 12.54
CA ALA A 287 -11.07 11.09 13.11
C ALA A 287 -12.14 11.30 12.02
N ASP A 288 -11.79 12.02 10.95
CA ASP A 288 -12.68 12.23 9.80
C ASP A 288 -12.95 10.91 9.09
N ARG A 289 -11.91 10.11 8.84
CA ARG A 289 -12.06 8.78 8.22
C ARG A 289 -13.05 7.89 8.98
N GLN A 290 -12.95 7.82 10.30
CA GLN A 290 -13.88 7.03 11.12
C GLN A 290 -15.32 7.55 11.03
N THR A 291 -15.48 8.86 10.96
CA THR A 291 -16.80 9.50 10.85
C THR A 291 -17.40 9.26 9.46
N ILE A 292 -16.59 9.37 8.42
CA ILE A 292 -16.96 9.05 7.04
C ILE A 292 -17.32 7.57 6.92
N ASP A 293 -16.52 6.66 7.45
CA ASP A 293 -16.76 5.21 7.40
C ASP A 293 -18.09 4.81 8.06
N LYS A 294 -18.38 5.38 9.24
CA LYS A 294 -19.67 5.17 9.93
C LYS A 294 -20.87 5.70 9.14
N ASN A 295 -20.68 6.76 8.35
CA ASN A 295 -21.74 7.47 7.63
C ASN A 295 -21.66 7.26 6.11
N ILE A 296 -20.89 6.27 5.63
CA ILE A 296 -20.52 6.18 4.22
C ILE A 296 -21.75 6.05 3.32
N THR A 297 -22.74 5.26 3.74
CA THR A 297 -24.00 5.08 3.01
C THR A 297 -24.76 6.40 2.86
N ASP A 298 -24.81 7.22 3.91
CA ASP A 298 -25.48 8.52 3.86
C ASP A 298 -24.72 9.51 2.96
N ILE A 299 -23.39 9.58 3.10
CA ILE A 299 -22.53 10.42 2.26
C ILE A 299 -22.69 10.03 0.78
N MET A 300 -22.66 8.73 0.47
CA MET A 300 -22.87 8.23 -0.89
C MET A 300 -24.25 8.58 -1.43
N ASN A 301 -25.31 8.42 -0.64
CA ASN A 301 -26.67 8.80 -1.04
C ASN A 301 -26.76 10.30 -1.37
N ARG A 302 -26.11 11.15 -0.57
CA ARG A 302 -26.09 12.61 -0.79
C ARG A 302 -25.27 12.99 -2.03
N LEU A 303 -24.10 12.38 -2.23
CA LEU A 303 -23.29 12.57 -3.44
C LEU A 303 -24.06 12.16 -4.70
N VAL A 304 -24.65 10.97 -4.74
CA VAL A 304 -25.45 10.50 -5.89
C VAL A 304 -26.69 11.37 -6.12
N SER A 305 -27.39 11.79 -5.06
CA SER A 305 -28.59 12.63 -5.18
C SER A 305 -28.26 14.01 -5.75
N THR A 306 -27.16 14.61 -5.32
CA THR A 306 -26.73 15.94 -5.79
C THR A 306 -26.17 15.85 -7.21
N TRP A 307 -25.42 14.79 -7.53
CA TRP A 307 -25.00 14.48 -8.90
C TRP A 307 -26.17 14.43 -9.88
N GLY A 308 -27.24 13.69 -9.55
CA GLY A 308 -28.43 13.57 -10.40
C GLY A 308 -29.19 14.87 -10.62
N LYS A 309 -28.93 15.90 -9.79
CA LYS A 309 -29.53 17.24 -9.90
C LYS A 309 -28.58 18.27 -10.52
N TYR A 310 -27.41 17.84 -11.01
CA TYR A 310 -26.33 18.74 -11.44
C TYR A 310 -25.91 19.74 -10.35
N ASP A 311 -26.01 19.30 -9.10
CA ASP A 311 -25.61 20.06 -7.93
C ASP A 311 -24.28 19.51 -7.42
N HIS A 312 -23.25 20.34 -7.44
CA HIS A 312 -21.89 19.95 -7.07
C HIS A 312 -21.45 20.55 -5.73
N HIS A 313 -22.39 21.14 -4.96
CA HIS A 313 -22.03 21.86 -3.73
C HIS A 313 -21.33 20.98 -2.70
N LEU A 314 -21.58 19.66 -2.67
CA LEU A 314 -21.01 18.78 -1.65
C LEU A 314 -19.49 18.64 -1.73
N ILE A 315 -18.87 19.02 -2.85
CA ILE A 315 -17.43 18.94 -3.08
C ILE A 315 -16.87 20.35 -3.07
N ASN A 316 -15.79 20.54 -2.31
CA ASN A 316 -15.20 21.85 -2.08
C ASN A 316 -16.16 22.86 -1.42
N GLN A 317 -17.00 22.42 -0.48
CA GLN A 317 -17.92 23.25 0.31
C GLN A 317 -17.16 24.34 1.08
N LYS A 318 -16.08 23.96 1.77
CA LYS A 318 -15.25 24.89 2.54
C LYS A 318 -14.41 25.75 1.60
N ASN A 319 -14.01 25.19 0.46
CA ASN A 319 -13.26 25.87 -0.59
C ASN A 319 -12.00 26.60 -0.05
N GLN A 320 -11.34 26.00 0.94
CA GLN A 320 -10.33 26.65 1.76
C GLN A 320 -9.08 27.02 0.95
N ILE A 321 -8.71 28.30 0.98
CA ILE A 321 -7.46 28.81 0.37
C ILE A 321 -6.28 28.41 1.25
N ILE A 322 -5.19 27.96 0.61
CA ILE A 322 -3.92 27.72 1.28
C ILE A 322 -3.11 29.01 1.23
N THR A 323 -2.82 29.57 2.40
CA THR A 323 -2.06 30.81 2.55
C THR A 323 -0.60 30.52 2.89
N GLY A 324 0.31 31.42 2.51
CA GLY A 324 1.75 31.18 2.68
C GLY A 324 2.26 30.13 1.69
N ASP A 325 3.20 29.30 2.08
CA ASP A 325 3.84 28.29 1.21
C ASP A 325 3.12 26.93 1.27
N ALA A 326 2.74 26.38 0.12
CA ALA A 326 1.95 25.13 0.04
C ALA A 326 2.63 23.95 0.72
N PHE A 327 3.96 23.85 0.60
CA PHE A 327 4.71 22.75 1.19
C PHE A 327 4.85 22.91 2.70
N SER A 328 4.88 24.14 3.21
CA SER A 328 4.79 24.45 4.63
C SER A 328 3.41 24.07 5.17
N TRP A 329 2.33 24.40 4.45
CA TRP A 329 0.97 23.97 4.79
C TRP A 329 0.87 22.45 4.83
N LEU A 330 1.35 21.77 3.78
CA LEU A 330 1.34 20.31 3.67
C LEU A 330 2.14 19.69 4.82
N SER A 331 3.36 20.16 5.08
CA SER A 331 4.19 19.69 6.20
C SER A 331 3.52 19.90 7.56
N ASN A 332 2.92 21.07 7.81
CA ASN A 332 2.26 21.37 9.08
C ASN A 332 0.98 20.57 9.27
N SER A 333 0.22 20.38 8.20
CA SER A 333 -1.00 19.57 8.20
C SER A 333 -0.68 18.09 8.42
N THR A 334 0.34 17.55 7.75
CA THR A 334 0.86 16.20 7.99
C THR A 334 1.36 16.03 9.43
N LYS A 335 2.12 16.99 9.96
CA LYS A 335 2.53 17.00 11.37
C LYS A 335 1.33 16.92 12.30
N SER A 336 0.35 17.80 12.11
CA SER A 336 -0.85 17.85 12.95
C SER A 336 -1.66 16.55 12.88
N ALA A 337 -1.79 15.97 11.68
CA ALA A 337 -2.44 14.69 11.47
C ALA A 337 -1.71 13.54 12.21
N MET A 338 -0.38 13.51 12.18
CA MET A 338 0.40 12.50 12.92
C MET A 338 0.21 12.58 14.44
N PHE A 339 0.18 13.80 15.00
CA PHE A 339 -0.08 13.98 16.44
C PHE A 339 -1.51 13.61 16.82
N ALA A 340 -2.51 14.06 16.06
CA ALA A 340 -3.91 13.72 16.30
C ALA A 340 -4.16 12.20 16.17
N GLU A 341 -3.50 11.54 15.22
CA GLU A 341 -3.57 10.10 15.03
C GLU A 341 -2.92 9.34 16.19
N ALA A 342 -1.77 9.81 16.68
CA ALA A 342 -1.11 9.27 17.87
C ALA A 342 -2.00 9.39 19.12
N GLU A 343 -2.58 10.56 19.35
CA GLU A 343 -3.49 10.82 20.48
C GLU A 343 -4.69 9.88 20.42
N LEU A 344 -5.40 9.82 19.29
CA LEU A 344 -6.58 8.97 19.12
C LEU A 344 -6.24 7.48 19.27
N SER A 345 -5.09 7.04 18.74
CA SER A 345 -4.66 5.64 18.81
C SER A 345 -4.24 5.22 20.22
N LEU A 346 -3.63 6.11 21.00
CA LEU A 346 -3.03 5.78 22.29
C LEU A 346 -3.92 6.07 23.50
N THR A 347 -4.86 7.00 23.37
CA THR A 347 -5.77 7.39 24.46
C THR A 347 -7.14 6.71 24.40
N SER A 348 -7.51 6.13 23.27
CA SER A 348 -8.82 5.50 23.11
C SER A 348 -8.96 4.17 23.87
N ASN A 349 -10.20 3.83 24.26
CA ASN A 349 -10.54 2.58 24.95
C ASN A 349 -10.18 1.33 24.11
N GLY A 350 -9.98 0.19 24.77
CA GLY A 350 -9.44 -1.04 24.16
C GLY A 350 -10.14 -1.52 22.89
N ASP A 351 -11.48 -1.46 22.80
CA ASP A 351 -12.22 -1.85 21.60
C ASP A 351 -12.05 -0.88 20.43
N LEU A 352 -11.97 0.43 20.73
CA LEU A 352 -11.68 1.44 19.71
C LEU A 352 -10.24 1.30 19.25
N ARG A 353 -9.32 1.03 20.17
CA ARG A 353 -7.91 0.80 19.90
C ARG A 353 -7.68 -0.42 19.02
N LYS A 354 -8.39 -1.52 19.26
CA LYS A 354 -8.37 -2.72 18.41
C LYS A 354 -8.81 -2.41 16.98
N LYS A 355 -9.83 -1.56 16.80
CA LYS A 355 -10.30 -1.11 15.47
C LYS A 355 -9.35 -0.12 14.80
N LEU A 356 -8.72 0.76 15.57
CA LEU A 356 -7.75 1.76 15.10
C LEU A 356 -6.40 1.16 14.69
N TRP A 357 -6.02 0.08 15.35
CA TRP A 357 -4.72 -0.57 15.19
C TRP A 357 -4.50 -1.21 13.81
N ILE A 358 -5.57 -1.66 13.15
CA ILE A 358 -5.48 -2.50 11.93
C ILE A 358 -4.93 -1.75 10.70
N GLY A 359 -4.77 -0.43 10.72
CA GLY A 359 -4.60 0.25 9.43
C GLY A 359 -3.93 1.61 9.33
N TYR A 360 -3.46 2.30 10.37
CA TYR A 360 -3.47 3.76 10.19
C TYR A 360 -2.24 4.61 10.46
N LEU A 361 -1.19 4.15 11.15
CA LEU A 361 -0.07 5.06 11.34
C LEU A 361 0.91 5.11 10.14
N SER A 362 0.56 5.93 9.15
CA SER A 362 1.44 6.26 8.01
C SER A 362 1.12 7.63 7.37
N ALA A 363 0.49 8.57 8.09
CA ALA A 363 0.18 9.89 7.52
C ALA A 363 1.44 10.64 7.03
N GLY A 364 2.58 10.48 7.73
CA GLY A 364 3.86 11.14 7.42
C GLY A 364 4.51 10.69 6.11
N LEU A 365 4.65 9.37 5.90
CA LEU A 365 5.39 8.82 4.76
C LEU A 365 4.57 8.77 3.46
N LYS A 366 3.25 8.97 3.51
CA LYS A 366 2.38 9.05 2.32
C LYS A 366 2.75 10.20 1.40
N VAL A 367 3.35 11.27 1.93
CA VAL A 367 3.88 12.38 1.13
C VAL A 367 5.01 11.92 0.17
N PHE A 368 5.67 10.80 0.47
CA PHE A 368 6.84 10.30 -0.26
C PHE A 368 6.59 8.99 -1.03
N GLY A 369 5.39 8.40 -0.95
CA GLY A 369 5.04 7.20 -1.69
C GLY A 369 3.81 6.47 -1.12
N PRO A 370 3.29 5.46 -1.83
CA PRO A 370 2.17 4.65 -1.37
C PRO A 370 2.66 3.77 -0.21
N MET A 371 2.40 4.19 1.02
CA MET A 371 2.70 3.39 2.19
C MET A 371 1.47 2.68 2.70
N ALA A 372 1.51 1.34 2.63
CA ALA A 372 0.72 0.50 3.51
C ALA A 372 1.28 0.64 4.93
N VAL A 373 0.46 1.24 5.79
CA VAL A 373 0.39 1.05 7.24
C VAL A 373 1.60 0.35 7.85
N VAL A 374 2.50 1.08 8.52
CA VAL A 374 3.75 0.55 9.09
C VAL A 374 3.53 -0.45 10.26
N GLY A 375 2.33 -1.01 10.46
CA GLY A 375 1.93 -1.64 11.73
C GLY A 375 1.59 -3.13 11.81
N TRP A 376 1.62 -3.95 10.74
CA TRP A 376 1.20 -5.37 10.87
C TRP A 376 2.08 -6.35 10.04
N PRO A 377 2.40 -7.57 10.55
CA PRO A 377 3.20 -8.59 9.85
C PRO A 377 2.45 -9.38 8.76
N ILE A 378 1.14 -9.17 8.62
CA ILE A 378 0.37 -9.59 7.43
C ILE A 378 0.05 -8.32 6.66
N ALA A 379 0.79 -8.08 5.56
CA ALA A 379 0.38 -7.10 4.58
C ALA A 379 -1.07 -7.39 4.20
N LEU A 380 -2.04 -6.57 4.62
CA LEU A 380 -3.31 -6.53 3.91
C LEU A 380 -2.93 -6.02 2.52
N PRO A 381 -3.09 -6.81 1.44
CA PRO A 381 -2.58 -6.46 0.11
C PRO A 381 -3.18 -5.18 -0.50
N VAL A 382 -4.04 -4.49 0.24
CA VAL A 382 -5.10 -3.69 -0.34
C VAL A 382 -5.07 -2.22 0.14
N VAL A 383 -4.03 -1.78 0.87
CA VAL A 383 -3.71 -0.33 1.00
C VAL A 383 -2.76 0.13 -0.14
N GLY A 384 -2.47 -0.77 -1.08
CA GLY A 384 -1.62 -0.56 -2.26
C GLY A 384 -2.38 -0.41 -3.59
N ALA A 385 -3.60 0.13 -3.58
CA ALA A 385 -4.41 0.30 -4.80
C ALA A 385 -3.79 1.24 -5.86
N SER A 386 -2.78 2.01 -5.46
CA SER A 386 -2.07 2.93 -6.31
C SER A 386 -0.67 2.40 -6.64
N ILE A 387 -0.57 1.19 -7.22
CA ILE A 387 0.69 0.64 -7.71
C ILE A 387 0.60 0.17 -9.17
N ALA A 388 0.89 1.10 -10.08
CA ALA A 388 1.24 0.86 -11.47
C ALA A 388 1.84 2.17 -12.00
N SER A 389 3.17 2.34 -11.86
CA SER A 389 4.04 3.05 -12.82
C SER A 389 5.35 3.61 -12.24
N LEU A 390 5.91 2.98 -11.20
CA LEU A 390 7.25 3.28 -10.71
C LEU A 390 8.00 1.97 -10.44
N GLY A 391 9.25 1.91 -10.92
CA GLY A 391 10.11 0.74 -10.86
C GLY A 391 10.59 0.36 -9.45
N LEU A 392 11.55 -0.56 -9.43
CA LEU A 392 12.16 -1.30 -8.32
C LEU A 392 11.96 -0.67 -6.91
N ASN A 393 11.47 -1.49 -5.97
CA ASN A 393 11.33 -1.25 -4.51
C ASN A 393 9.96 -0.81 -3.95
N ILE A 394 8.93 -0.53 -4.77
CA ILE A 394 7.58 -0.21 -4.25
C ILE A 394 6.87 -1.42 -3.68
N ASP A 395 7.06 -2.61 -4.27
CA ASP A 395 6.58 -3.85 -3.68
C ASP A 395 7.14 -4.03 -2.26
N GLN A 396 8.42 -3.72 -2.06
CA GLN A 396 9.03 -3.77 -0.74
C GLN A 396 8.50 -2.69 0.22
N ALA A 397 8.19 -1.49 -0.27
CA ALA A 397 7.57 -0.42 0.53
C ALA A 397 6.17 -0.82 1.06
N VAL A 398 5.44 -1.63 0.28
CA VAL A 398 4.04 -2.00 0.55
C VAL A 398 3.92 -3.37 1.22
N ASN A 399 4.62 -4.37 0.69
CA ASN A 399 4.57 -5.78 1.07
C ASN A 399 5.78 -6.24 1.92
N GLY A 400 6.72 -5.34 2.25
CA GLY A 400 7.84 -5.66 3.13
C GLY A 400 7.34 -6.23 4.46
N LYS A 401 7.93 -7.36 4.87
CA LYS A 401 7.50 -8.13 6.04
C LYS A 401 7.90 -7.45 7.35
N THR A 402 8.93 -6.61 7.30
CA THR A 402 9.44 -5.84 8.45
C THR A 402 9.28 -4.34 8.23
N ALA A 403 9.28 -3.55 9.31
CA ALA A 403 9.32 -2.09 9.20
C ALA A 403 10.60 -1.59 8.51
N LYS A 404 11.73 -2.27 8.74
CA LYS A 404 13.01 -2.00 8.09
C LYS A 404 12.94 -2.18 6.57
N GLU A 405 12.38 -3.30 6.10
CA GLU A 405 12.17 -3.54 4.67
C GLU A 405 11.29 -2.48 4.02
N ARG A 406 10.19 -2.10 4.69
CA ARG A 406 9.29 -1.06 4.16
C ARG A 406 9.96 0.31 4.10
N LYS A 407 10.70 0.70 5.14
CA LYS A 407 11.51 1.94 5.14
C LYS A 407 12.55 1.93 4.01
N ALA A 408 13.20 0.79 3.77
CA ALA A 408 14.14 0.63 2.65
C ALA A 408 13.44 0.78 1.29
N GLY A 409 12.24 0.23 1.14
CA GLY A 409 11.42 0.38 -0.06
C GLY A 409 11.07 1.85 -0.37
N VAL A 410 10.61 2.59 0.64
CA VAL A 410 10.33 4.04 0.52
C VAL A 410 11.59 4.81 0.17
N LEU A 411 12.69 4.51 0.88
CA LEU A 411 13.97 5.16 0.61
C LEU A 411 14.41 4.94 -0.83
N GLY A 412 14.38 3.69 -1.32
CA GLY A 412 14.67 3.37 -2.71
C GLY A 412 13.82 4.18 -3.70
N ALA A 413 12.50 4.22 -3.50
CA ALA A 413 11.59 4.95 -4.38
C ALA A 413 11.87 6.48 -4.41
N VAL A 414 12.20 7.07 -3.26
CA VAL A 414 12.56 8.50 -3.16
C VAL A 414 13.90 8.79 -3.82
N LEU A 415 14.92 7.95 -3.57
CA LEU A 415 16.23 8.10 -4.20
C LEU A 415 16.13 7.99 -5.72
N SER A 416 15.42 6.99 -6.26
CA SER A 416 15.18 6.87 -7.70
C SER A 416 14.41 8.06 -8.27
N GLY A 417 13.49 8.66 -7.49
CA GLY A 417 12.82 9.91 -7.87
C GLY A 417 13.78 11.09 -7.97
N ILE A 418 14.72 11.21 -7.04
CA ILE A 418 15.78 12.22 -7.07
C ILE A 418 16.71 11.98 -8.27
N ASP A 419 17.10 10.73 -8.51
CA ASP A 419 17.90 10.35 -9.68
C ASP A 419 17.21 10.75 -10.98
N LEU A 420 15.92 10.47 -11.13
CA LEU A 420 15.13 10.91 -12.28
C LEU A 420 15.20 12.44 -12.45
N LEU A 421 14.92 13.21 -11.40
CA LEU A 421 14.89 14.67 -11.46
C LEU A 421 16.23 15.27 -11.94
N PHE A 422 17.35 14.70 -11.48
CA PHE A 422 18.69 15.19 -11.81
C PHE A 422 19.23 14.60 -13.13
N ASN A 423 18.83 13.39 -13.53
CA ASN A 423 19.28 12.73 -14.76
C ASN A 423 18.46 13.14 -16.01
N LEU A 424 17.21 13.60 -15.85
CA LEU A 424 16.35 14.09 -16.94
C LEU A 424 17.00 15.21 -17.79
N LEU A 425 17.95 15.95 -17.23
CA LEU A 425 18.66 17.03 -17.92
C LEU A 425 19.84 16.53 -18.75
N VAL A 426 20.43 15.40 -18.39
CA VAL A 426 21.48 14.74 -19.18
C VAL A 426 20.87 14.15 -20.46
N LEU A 427 19.60 13.73 -20.40
CA LEU A 427 18.89 13.05 -21.48
C LEU A 427 18.18 13.96 -22.49
N LYS A 428 18.11 15.29 -22.28
CA LYS A 428 17.55 16.24 -23.27
C LYS A 428 18.52 16.57 -24.43
N GLY A 429 18.95 15.52 -25.14
CA GLY A 429 18.99 15.50 -26.61
C GLY A 429 17.64 14.99 -27.14
N PRO A 430 17.35 15.04 -28.46
CA PRO A 430 16.05 14.63 -28.98
C PRO A 430 15.95 13.10 -29.00
N GLY A 431 15.51 12.50 -27.90
CA GLY A 431 15.24 11.07 -27.80
C GLY A 431 14.32 10.78 -26.61
N SER A 432 13.39 9.85 -26.78
CA SER A 432 12.56 9.33 -25.70
C SER A 432 13.41 8.64 -24.64
N LEU A 433 12.95 8.65 -23.38
CA LEU A 433 13.52 7.88 -22.29
C LEU A 433 13.43 6.38 -22.62
N GLU A 434 14.49 5.83 -23.19
CA GLU A 434 14.73 4.38 -23.23
C GLU A 434 15.52 3.96 -21.99
N GLU A 435 15.18 2.77 -21.54
CA GLU A 435 15.44 2.11 -20.26
C GLU A 435 16.89 2.22 -19.77
N ILE A 436 17.06 2.59 -18.50
CA ILE A 436 18.34 2.73 -17.78
C ILE A 436 19.01 1.34 -17.70
N GLY A 437 20.28 1.24 -18.08
CA GLY A 437 21.01 -0.03 -18.14
C GLY A 437 21.58 -0.55 -16.80
N PRO A 438 22.02 -1.82 -16.75
CA PRO A 438 22.43 -2.52 -15.52
C PRO A 438 23.65 -1.95 -14.80
N ASP A 439 24.49 -1.17 -15.48
CA ASP A 439 25.68 -0.54 -14.88
C ASP A 439 25.33 0.67 -13.98
N ILE A 440 24.21 1.35 -14.26
CA ILE A 440 23.70 2.45 -13.42
C ILE A 440 23.03 1.87 -12.17
N ASP A 441 22.27 0.79 -12.30
CA ASP A 441 21.62 0.10 -11.18
C ASP A 441 22.63 -0.42 -10.15
N ALA A 442 23.76 -0.98 -10.60
CA ALA A 442 24.82 -1.45 -9.72
C ALA A 442 25.54 -0.28 -8.99
N ALA A 443 25.71 0.86 -9.66
CA ALA A 443 26.28 2.06 -9.07
C ALA A 443 25.32 2.70 -8.04
N GLU A 444 24.02 2.75 -8.34
CA GLU A 444 22.98 3.26 -7.44
C GLU A 444 22.82 2.37 -6.20
N ALA A 445 22.87 1.04 -6.36
CA ALA A 445 22.82 0.10 -5.24
C ALA A 445 24.02 0.23 -4.30
N LYS A 446 25.22 0.49 -4.84
CA LYS A 446 26.42 0.74 -4.03
C LYS A 446 26.34 2.08 -3.30
N GLU A 447 25.90 3.14 -3.98
CA GLU A 447 25.68 4.45 -3.36
C GLU A 447 24.64 4.38 -2.22
N MET A 448 23.58 3.58 -2.40
CA MET A 448 22.56 3.34 -1.38
C MET A 448 23.13 2.67 -0.13
N ALA A 449 24.01 1.68 -0.28
CA ALA A 449 24.66 1.02 0.85
C ALA A 449 25.53 1.99 1.66
N ASP A 450 26.35 2.79 0.97
CA ASP A 450 27.26 3.77 1.59
C ASP A 450 26.47 4.87 2.35
N LEU A 451 25.33 5.31 1.80
CA LEU A 451 24.46 6.31 2.45
C LEU A 451 23.74 5.77 3.69
N ILE A 452 23.34 4.50 3.70
CA ILE A 452 22.69 3.86 4.86
C ILE A 452 23.73 3.64 5.97
N GLU A 453 24.95 3.21 5.64
CA GLU A 453 26.01 2.98 6.61
C GLU A 453 26.46 4.28 7.29
N SER A 454 26.60 5.37 6.53
CA SER A 454 27.03 6.67 7.06
C SER A 454 26.02 7.40 7.95
N THR A 455 24.74 7.00 7.91
CA THR A 455 23.64 7.64 8.66
C THR A 455 23.18 6.85 9.89
N THR A 456 23.67 5.62 10.07
CA THR A 456 23.35 4.78 11.24
C THR A 456 24.30 5.09 12.40
N PRO A 457 23.82 5.40 13.63
CA PRO A 457 24.71 5.56 14.78
C PRO A 457 25.47 4.26 15.06
N ALA A 458 26.79 4.35 15.24
CA ALA A 458 27.65 3.19 15.52
C ALA A 458 27.28 2.55 16.87
N GLU A 459 26.45 1.52 16.86
CA GLU A 459 26.18 0.69 18.03
C GLU A 459 27.17 -0.48 18.07
N THR A 460 28.18 -0.30 18.93
CA THR A 460 29.07 -1.28 19.58
C THR A 460 29.67 -2.41 18.73
N ALA A 461 30.95 -2.22 18.41
CA ALA A 461 31.83 -3.24 17.86
C ALA A 461 31.86 -4.53 18.71
N GLY A 462 31.63 -5.67 18.07
CA GLY A 462 31.79 -6.98 18.69
C GLY A 462 31.70 -8.14 17.71
N SER A 463 32.88 -8.57 17.25
CA SER A 463 33.23 -9.92 16.76
C SER A 463 33.37 -10.10 15.24
N LYS A 464 34.63 -10.00 14.79
CA LYS A 464 35.11 -10.49 13.49
C LYS A 464 35.22 -12.01 13.54
N VAL A 465 34.61 -12.71 12.59
CA VAL A 465 35.00 -14.07 12.20
C VAL A 465 35.51 -14.02 10.76
N GLY A 466 36.69 -14.60 10.56
CA GLY A 466 37.53 -14.39 9.39
C GLY A 466 37.07 -15.09 8.12
N THR A 467 37.30 -14.39 7.00
CA THR A 467 37.24 -14.89 5.63
C THR A 467 38.44 -15.79 5.37
N ILE A 468 38.21 -16.99 4.82
CA ILE A 468 39.26 -17.84 4.25
C ILE A 468 39.29 -17.59 2.74
N GLU A 469 40.48 -17.26 2.27
CA GLU A 469 40.87 -17.03 0.88
C GLU A 469 40.77 -18.32 0.05
N GLY A 470 40.36 -18.17 -1.21
CA GLY A 470 40.39 -19.22 -2.23
C GLY A 470 40.64 -18.58 -3.59
N GLU A 471 41.81 -18.86 -4.14
CA GLU A 471 42.50 -18.22 -5.27
C GLU A 471 41.70 -18.13 -6.58
N SER A 472 41.90 -17.01 -7.29
CA SER A 472 41.60 -16.86 -8.71
C SER A 472 42.77 -17.36 -9.56
N GLU A 473 42.52 -18.33 -10.43
CA GLU A 473 43.36 -18.58 -11.61
C GLU A 473 42.70 -17.97 -12.85
N ALA A 474 43.49 -17.20 -13.59
CA ALA A 474 43.15 -16.65 -14.88
C ALA A 474 43.39 -17.68 -15.99
N VAL A 475 42.48 -17.80 -16.96
CA VAL A 475 42.78 -18.38 -18.27
C VAL A 475 42.26 -17.46 -19.39
N THR A 476 43.18 -17.20 -20.30
CA THR A 476 43.09 -16.39 -21.53
C THR A 476 42.25 -17.02 -22.63
N GLY A 477 41.39 -16.21 -23.25
CA GLY A 477 41.09 -16.10 -24.70
C GLY A 477 40.58 -17.32 -25.50
N SER A 478 39.44 -17.16 -26.18
CA SER A 478 39.27 -17.37 -27.63
C SER A 478 37.83 -17.06 -28.10
N THR A 479 37.73 -16.39 -29.24
CA THR A 479 36.50 -16.15 -30.01
C THR A 479 36.24 -17.37 -30.88
N GLU A 480 35.11 -18.09 -30.72
CA GLU A 480 34.53 -18.95 -31.76
C GLU A 480 33.12 -19.45 -31.37
N ASP A 481 32.21 -19.39 -32.36
CA ASP A 481 30.89 -20.02 -32.55
C ASP A 481 30.03 -20.44 -31.35
N ARG A 482 28.86 -19.77 -31.22
CA ARG A 482 27.75 -20.16 -30.33
C ARG A 482 26.79 -21.13 -31.06
N PRO A 483 26.58 -22.37 -30.59
CA PRO A 483 25.46 -23.21 -31.03
C PRO A 483 24.17 -22.89 -30.24
N ALA A 484 23.03 -23.32 -30.79
CA ALA A 484 21.67 -23.06 -30.32
C ALA A 484 21.41 -23.40 -28.84
N SER A 485 20.52 -22.65 -28.20
CA SER A 485 20.09 -22.82 -26.81
C SER A 485 19.42 -24.19 -26.57
N SER A 486 20.14 -25.15 -25.99
CA SER A 486 19.55 -26.40 -25.51
C SER A 486 19.03 -26.26 -24.08
N VAL A 487 17.87 -26.87 -23.79
CA VAL A 487 17.31 -26.94 -22.43
C VAL A 487 18.22 -27.83 -21.56
N PRO A 488 18.57 -27.43 -20.32
CA PRO A 488 19.40 -28.25 -19.42
C PRO A 488 18.75 -29.60 -19.10
N ASP A 489 19.55 -30.65 -19.00
CA ASP A 489 19.06 -32.00 -18.69
C ASP A 489 18.42 -32.10 -17.30
N SER A 490 18.79 -31.21 -16.36
CA SER A 490 18.18 -31.13 -15.03
C SER A 490 16.69 -30.77 -15.05
N PHE A 491 16.18 -30.21 -16.14
CA PHE A 491 14.77 -29.82 -16.27
C PHE A 491 13.90 -30.94 -16.84
N ARG A 492 14.52 -32.03 -17.32
CA ARG A 492 13.78 -33.18 -17.88
C ARG A 492 13.03 -33.90 -16.78
N ILE A 493 11.77 -34.22 -17.06
CA ILE A 493 10.96 -35.06 -16.17
C ILE A 493 10.92 -36.49 -16.71
N ASN A 494 10.98 -37.46 -15.80
CA ASN A 494 10.90 -38.89 -16.15
C ASN A 494 9.46 -39.40 -16.26
N ASP A 495 8.48 -38.49 -16.22
CA ASP A 495 7.06 -38.83 -16.27
C ASP A 495 6.64 -39.22 -17.70
N VAL A 496 5.94 -40.35 -17.81
CA VAL A 496 5.35 -40.80 -19.08
C VAL A 496 4.08 -39.99 -19.32
N LEU A 497 4.15 -39.04 -20.24
CA LEU A 497 3.01 -38.23 -20.65
C LEU A 497 2.03 -39.09 -21.47
N SER A 498 0.85 -39.38 -20.91
CA SER A 498 -0.22 -40.12 -21.58
C SER A 498 -0.91 -39.26 -22.64
N ASP A 499 -1.19 -39.82 -23.82
CA ASP A 499 -1.90 -39.14 -24.90
C ASP A 499 -3.34 -38.71 -24.50
N ASP A 500 -3.93 -39.35 -23.50
CA ASP A 500 -5.25 -38.99 -22.96
C ASP A 500 -5.23 -37.64 -22.20
N ALA A 501 -4.05 -37.20 -21.75
CA ALA A 501 -3.87 -35.93 -21.05
C ALA A 501 -3.52 -34.76 -22.00
N LEU A 502 -3.37 -35.03 -23.30
CA LEU A 502 -3.01 -34.02 -24.30
C LEU A 502 -4.19 -33.13 -24.67
N VAL A 503 -4.03 -31.82 -24.49
CA VAL A 503 -5.03 -30.82 -24.86
C VAL A 503 -4.95 -30.53 -26.36
N ARG A 504 -5.96 -30.99 -27.11
CA ARG A 504 -6.08 -30.79 -28.57
C ARG A 504 -7.00 -29.64 -28.97
N GLU A 505 -7.77 -29.11 -28.02
CA GLU A 505 -8.68 -27.98 -28.24
C GLU A 505 -7.90 -26.70 -28.58
N SER A 506 -8.37 -25.96 -29.59
CA SER A 506 -7.78 -24.69 -29.97
C SER A 506 -7.91 -23.66 -28.85
N GLY A 507 -6.80 -23.17 -28.36
CA GLY A 507 -6.77 -22.24 -27.23
C GLY A 507 -5.42 -22.19 -26.55
N LYS A 508 -5.32 -21.48 -25.42
CA LYS A 508 -4.05 -21.20 -24.73
C LYS A 508 -3.30 -22.45 -24.22
N PHE A 509 -4.01 -23.56 -24.04
CA PHE A 509 -3.45 -24.83 -23.54
C PHE A 509 -3.18 -25.85 -24.65
N GLN A 510 -3.42 -25.50 -25.92
CA GLN A 510 -3.23 -26.41 -27.04
C GLN A 510 -1.80 -26.95 -27.06
N GLY A 511 -1.66 -28.28 -27.15
CA GLY A 511 -0.36 -28.96 -27.17
C GLY A 511 0.28 -29.19 -25.80
N THR A 512 -0.38 -28.83 -24.69
CA THR A 512 0.08 -29.14 -23.32
C THR A 512 -0.55 -30.43 -22.80
N TYR A 513 0.13 -31.09 -21.86
CA TYR A 513 -0.38 -32.23 -21.09
C TYR A 513 -0.85 -31.74 -19.73
N ARG A 514 -2.10 -32.05 -19.35
CA ARG A 514 -2.66 -31.69 -18.05
C ARG A 514 -2.36 -32.79 -17.02
N LEU A 515 -1.61 -32.46 -15.99
CA LEU A 515 -1.17 -33.39 -14.95
C LEU A 515 -1.94 -33.17 -13.65
N ALA A 516 -2.06 -34.22 -12.83
CA ALA A 516 -2.62 -34.15 -11.48
C ALA A 516 -1.56 -33.82 -10.41
N SER A 517 -0.42 -33.25 -10.82
CA SER A 517 0.67 -32.80 -9.96
C SER A 517 0.76 -31.27 -9.95
N ASN A 518 1.58 -30.73 -9.05
CA ASN A 518 1.99 -29.32 -9.08
C ASN A 518 3.48 -29.30 -9.46
N PRO A 519 3.89 -28.80 -10.65
CA PRO A 519 3.09 -28.05 -11.64
C PRO A 519 2.09 -28.89 -12.46
N SER A 520 0.93 -28.32 -12.79
CA SER A 520 -0.19 -29.05 -13.44
C SER A 520 -0.13 -29.14 -14.97
N SER A 521 0.97 -28.67 -15.58
CA SER A 521 1.12 -28.58 -17.03
C SER A 521 2.52 -28.99 -17.47
N ALA A 522 2.58 -29.81 -18.52
CA ALA A 522 3.83 -30.28 -19.13
C ALA A 522 3.77 -30.24 -20.66
N ILE A 523 4.91 -30.27 -21.33
CA ILE A 523 5.02 -30.38 -22.79
C ILE A 523 6.00 -31.47 -23.17
N LYS A 524 5.90 -31.92 -24.43
CA LYS A 524 6.89 -32.77 -25.07
C LYS A 524 7.68 -31.95 -26.08
N LEU A 525 8.99 -31.85 -25.85
CA LEU A 525 9.93 -31.09 -26.68
C LEU A 525 11.10 -32.02 -27.07
N ASN A 526 11.32 -32.22 -28.36
CA ASN A 526 12.37 -33.11 -28.89
C ASN A 526 12.38 -34.51 -28.25
N GLY A 527 11.20 -35.08 -28.02
CA GLY A 527 11.04 -36.42 -27.42
C GLY A 527 11.14 -36.48 -25.89
N ASN A 528 11.54 -35.40 -25.22
CA ASN A 528 11.64 -35.33 -23.76
C ASN A 528 10.47 -34.55 -23.15
N ALA A 529 10.11 -34.86 -21.90
CA ALA A 529 9.05 -34.19 -21.17
C ALA A 529 9.61 -33.10 -20.25
N TYR A 530 8.89 -31.99 -20.12
CA TYR A 530 9.25 -30.85 -19.27
C TYR A 530 8.02 -30.24 -18.60
N TYR A 531 8.14 -29.79 -17.35
CA TYR A 531 7.12 -28.96 -16.71
C TYR A 531 7.10 -27.56 -17.33
N VAL A 532 5.90 -27.03 -17.54
CA VAL A 532 5.72 -25.68 -18.07
C VAL A 532 4.75 -24.85 -17.25
N ARG A 533 4.98 -23.54 -17.26
CA ARG A 533 4.11 -22.54 -16.66
C ARG A 533 3.79 -21.45 -17.67
N TYR A 534 2.55 -20.96 -17.64
CA TYR A 534 2.17 -19.80 -18.44
C TYR A 534 2.58 -18.52 -17.70
N GLU A 535 3.44 -17.73 -18.31
CA GLU A 535 3.93 -16.45 -17.79
C GLU A 535 3.23 -15.31 -18.52
N ASN A 536 2.54 -14.44 -17.76
CA ASN A 536 1.88 -13.27 -18.30
C ASN A 536 2.93 -12.18 -18.56
N SER A 537 3.03 -11.71 -19.80
CA SER A 537 3.85 -10.53 -20.13
C SER A 537 3.03 -9.27 -19.88
N LEU A 538 3.61 -8.31 -19.16
CA LEU A 538 2.95 -7.03 -18.83
C LEU A 538 2.72 -6.14 -20.07
N ASN A 539 3.42 -6.38 -21.18
CA ASN A 539 3.35 -5.58 -22.42
C ASN A 539 3.15 -6.40 -23.70
N GLY A 540 2.74 -7.67 -23.61
CA GLY A 540 2.58 -8.55 -24.77
C GLY A 540 1.67 -9.75 -24.54
N ARG A 541 1.48 -10.61 -25.55
CA ARG A 541 0.78 -11.89 -25.38
C ARG A 541 1.64 -12.78 -24.45
N GLY A 542 1.06 -13.28 -23.35
CA GLY A 542 1.76 -14.17 -22.42
C GLY A 542 2.30 -15.42 -23.12
N TYR A 543 3.37 -16.01 -22.58
CA TYR A 543 4.10 -17.11 -23.18
C TYR A 543 4.20 -18.29 -22.22
N TRP A 544 4.48 -19.47 -22.75
CA TRP A 544 4.78 -20.66 -21.94
C TRP A 544 6.27 -20.71 -21.67
N ALA A 545 6.66 -21.14 -20.47
CA ALA A 545 8.06 -21.31 -20.11
C ALA A 545 8.28 -22.67 -19.43
N ILE A 546 9.36 -23.36 -19.81
CA ILE A 546 9.86 -24.55 -19.13
C ILE A 546 10.45 -24.11 -17.78
N ILE A 547 10.10 -24.83 -16.71
CA ILE A 547 10.49 -24.50 -15.33
C ILE A 547 11.31 -25.63 -14.68
N ASP A 548 12.14 -25.27 -13.71
CA ASP A 548 12.99 -26.22 -12.98
C ASP A 548 12.11 -27.08 -12.04
N PRO A 549 12.11 -28.43 -12.16
CA PRO A 549 11.41 -29.30 -11.23
C PRO A 549 11.86 -29.15 -9.76
N ALA A 550 13.13 -28.76 -9.51
CA ALA A 550 13.65 -28.56 -8.16
C ALA A 550 13.22 -27.21 -7.56
N ASN A 551 12.84 -26.25 -8.40
CA ASN A 551 12.38 -24.92 -7.97
C ASN A 551 11.28 -24.37 -8.90
N PRO A 552 10.08 -24.97 -8.90
CA PRO A 552 9.02 -24.67 -9.87
C PRO A 552 8.46 -23.25 -9.76
N ASP A 553 8.71 -22.56 -8.64
CA ASP A 553 8.25 -21.19 -8.39
C ASP A 553 9.28 -20.12 -8.79
N SER A 554 10.50 -20.49 -9.21
CA SER A 554 11.52 -19.55 -9.71
C SER A 554 11.07 -18.90 -11.04
N PHE A 555 11.26 -17.59 -11.17
CA PHE A 555 11.02 -16.83 -12.41
C PHE A 555 12.33 -16.52 -13.16
N THR A 556 13.48 -16.67 -12.51
CA THR A 556 14.78 -16.30 -13.08
C THR A 556 15.29 -17.34 -14.07
N ASP A 557 14.97 -18.61 -13.81
CA ASP A 557 15.52 -19.77 -14.52
C ASP A 557 14.55 -20.40 -15.53
N SER A 558 13.43 -19.74 -15.83
CA SER A 558 12.45 -20.25 -16.80
C SER A 558 12.96 -20.07 -18.24
N ILE A 559 12.63 -21.02 -19.12
CA ILE A 559 13.05 -21.04 -20.52
C ILE A 559 11.81 -20.89 -21.41
N PRO A 560 11.65 -19.78 -22.15
CA PRO A 560 10.44 -19.53 -22.92
C PRO A 560 10.32 -20.49 -24.10
N VAL A 561 9.10 -20.95 -24.33
CA VAL A 561 8.72 -21.89 -25.39
C VAL A 561 7.45 -21.43 -26.09
N ARG A 562 7.32 -21.77 -27.37
CA ARG A 562 6.12 -21.47 -28.16
C ARG A 562 5.63 -22.72 -28.88
N PHE A 563 4.32 -22.88 -28.92
CA PHE A 563 3.66 -23.91 -29.72
C PHE A 563 3.51 -23.44 -31.17
N MET A 564 3.98 -24.24 -32.13
CA MET A 564 3.84 -23.98 -33.56
C MET A 564 2.57 -24.66 -34.07
N ASN A 565 1.51 -23.87 -34.33
CA ASN A 565 0.21 -24.40 -34.77
C ASN A 565 0.29 -25.20 -36.08
N ASP A 566 1.26 -24.89 -36.94
CA ASP A 566 1.40 -25.50 -38.28
C ASP A 566 2.12 -26.85 -38.26
N SER A 567 3.02 -27.09 -37.30
CA SER A 567 3.76 -28.34 -37.13
C SER A 567 3.27 -29.20 -35.97
N GLY A 568 2.52 -28.62 -35.03
CA GLY A 568 2.07 -29.31 -33.81
C GLY A 568 3.19 -29.57 -32.79
N GLU A 569 4.33 -28.91 -32.94
CA GLU A 569 5.51 -29.09 -32.08
C GLU A 569 5.81 -27.83 -31.26
N TRP A 570 6.51 -28.04 -30.14
CA TRP A 570 7.03 -26.96 -29.30
C TRP A 570 8.44 -26.58 -29.75
N GLU A 571 8.77 -25.29 -29.66
CA GLU A 571 10.12 -24.79 -29.91
C GLU A 571 10.58 -23.89 -28.76
N VAL A 572 11.87 -23.96 -28.44
CA VAL A 572 12.52 -23.04 -27.48
C VAL A 572 12.70 -21.69 -28.16
N VAL A 573 12.16 -20.66 -27.55
CA VAL A 573 12.37 -19.28 -27.99
C VAL A 573 13.61 -18.76 -27.29
N PRO A 574 14.57 -18.13 -27.99
CA PRO A 574 15.67 -17.46 -27.31
C PRO A 574 15.12 -16.40 -26.35
N LYS A 575 15.63 -16.34 -25.12
CA LYS A 575 15.33 -15.23 -24.19
C LYS A 575 15.60 -13.93 -24.94
N LEU A 576 14.54 -13.14 -25.19
CA LEU A 576 14.61 -11.84 -25.83
C LEU A 576 15.33 -10.87 -24.87
N GLY A 577 16.65 -10.91 -24.88
CA GLY A 577 17.44 -9.74 -24.51
C GLY A 577 17.24 -8.68 -25.58
N LEU A 578 17.05 -7.43 -25.18
CA LEU A 578 16.87 -6.29 -26.08
C LEU A 578 18.06 -6.21 -27.06
N ARG A 579 17.84 -6.66 -28.30
CA ARG A 579 18.68 -6.36 -29.47
C ARG A 579 17.90 -5.37 -30.32
N GLY A 580 18.30 -4.09 -30.28
CA GLY A 580 17.75 -3.04 -31.12
C GLY A 580 18.19 -3.16 -32.59
N GLY A 581 17.24 -2.85 -33.49
CA GLY A 581 17.49 -2.21 -34.78
C GLY A 581 17.54 -3.11 -36.03
N MET A 582 16.40 -3.29 -36.71
CA MET A 582 16.29 -3.08 -38.17
C MET A 582 14.82 -3.09 -38.65
N GLN A 583 14.46 -1.97 -39.31
CA GLN A 583 13.36 -1.62 -40.23
C GLN A 583 12.07 -2.47 -40.33
N ALA A 584 10.95 -1.73 -40.28
CA ALA A 584 9.59 -2.14 -40.55
C ALA A 584 9.33 -2.54 -42.02
N ALA A 585 8.28 -3.35 -42.22
CA ALA A 585 7.46 -3.32 -43.42
C ALA A 585 5.99 -3.54 -43.06
N ASP A 586 5.13 -2.76 -43.73
CA ASP A 586 3.70 -2.55 -43.54
C ASP A 586 2.81 -3.80 -43.56
N ALA A 587 1.71 -3.76 -42.79
CA ALA A 587 0.48 -4.47 -43.14
C ALA A 587 -0.76 -3.73 -42.60
N ALA A 588 -1.70 -3.49 -43.52
CA ALA A 588 -2.86 -2.62 -43.43
C ALA A 588 -3.99 -3.13 -42.53
N SER A 589 -4.74 -2.20 -41.94
CA SER A 589 -6.06 -2.44 -41.33
C SER A 589 -7.15 -2.46 -42.40
N PRO A 590 -8.15 -3.36 -42.33
CA PRO A 590 -9.38 -3.19 -43.09
C PRO A 590 -10.40 -2.38 -42.29
N ALA A 591 -11.14 -1.57 -43.04
CA ALA A 591 -12.31 -0.81 -42.62
C ALA A 591 -13.51 -1.73 -42.33
N VAL A 592 -14.39 -1.30 -41.42
CA VAL A 592 -15.77 -1.80 -41.34
C VAL A 592 -16.72 -0.61 -41.25
N GLU A 593 -17.76 -0.71 -42.06
CA GLU A 593 -18.73 0.28 -42.48
C GLU A 593 -19.77 0.68 -41.43
N GLU A 594 -20.30 1.87 -41.70
CA GLU A 594 -21.42 2.57 -41.09
C GLU A 594 -22.77 1.92 -41.46
N SER A 595 -23.69 1.78 -40.49
CA SER A 595 -25.12 1.68 -40.80
C SER A 595 -26.03 2.24 -39.69
N SER A 596 -26.58 3.41 -40.00
CA SER A 596 -28.00 3.83 -39.97
C SER A 596 -28.85 3.75 -38.69
N GLN A 597 -29.34 4.95 -38.34
CA GLN A 597 -30.20 5.41 -37.26
C GLN A 597 -31.66 4.89 -37.23
N ARG A 598 -32.32 4.99 -36.06
CA ARG A 598 -33.51 5.87 -35.80
C ARG A 598 -33.94 5.90 -34.32
N PRO A 599 -34.75 6.90 -33.86
CA PRO A 599 -34.32 7.84 -32.83
C PRO A 599 -34.86 7.54 -31.43
N GLY A 600 -33.97 7.63 -30.44
CA GLY A 600 -34.30 7.81 -29.02
C GLY A 600 -33.45 8.96 -28.49
N VAL A 601 -34.03 9.80 -27.66
CA VAL A 601 -33.43 11.04 -27.10
C VAL A 601 -32.00 10.79 -26.61
N HIS A 602 -31.03 11.47 -27.25
CA HIS A 602 -29.61 11.39 -26.90
C HIS A 602 -29.27 12.47 -25.86
N VAL A 603 -28.76 12.04 -24.70
CA VAL A 603 -28.12 12.90 -23.70
C VAL A 603 -26.62 12.57 -23.76
N PRO A 604 -25.73 13.51 -24.15
CA PRO A 604 -24.29 13.24 -24.20
C PRO A 604 -23.72 13.08 -22.78
N GLY A 605 -23.00 11.97 -22.51
CA GLY A 605 -22.22 11.78 -21.28
C GLY A 605 -22.61 10.60 -20.36
N LEU A 606 -23.37 9.61 -20.84
CA LEU A 606 -23.75 8.43 -20.04
C LEU A 606 -23.59 7.15 -20.87
N ASP A 607 -22.35 6.86 -21.28
CA ASP A 607 -21.98 5.62 -21.96
C ASP A 607 -21.42 4.56 -20.99
N ASP A 608 -21.42 4.84 -19.70
CA ASP A 608 -21.10 3.85 -18.67
C ASP A 608 -22.37 3.03 -18.32
N PRO A 609 -22.42 1.71 -18.63
CA PRO A 609 -23.56 0.85 -18.34
C PRO A 609 -23.85 0.71 -16.83
N GLU A 610 -22.86 0.90 -15.95
CA GLU A 610 -23.09 0.85 -14.50
C GLU A 610 -23.90 2.07 -14.03
N MET A 611 -23.69 3.24 -14.64
CA MET A 611 -24.37 4.47 -14.27
C MET A 611 -25.84 4.52 -14.72
N ARG A 612 -26.20 3.85 -15.84
CA ARG A 612 -27.61 3.69 -16.23
C ARG A 612 -28.41 2.84 -15.26
N ALA A 613 -27.78 1.82 -14.67
CA ALA A 613 -28.42 1.00 -13.64
C ALA A 613 -28.64 1.80 -12.34
N TRP A 614 -27.74 2.73 -12.01
CA TRP A 614 -27.84 3.57 -10.81
C TRP A 614 -28.87 4.69 -10.93
N ALA A 615 -28.93 5.38 -12.08
CA ALA A 615 -29.91 6.45 -12.32
C ALA A 615 -31.36 5.94 -12.33
N LEU A 616 -31.56 4.64 -12.54
CA LEU A 616 -32.87 3.98 -12.56
C LEU A 616 -33.17 3.16 -11.29
N GLY A 617 -32.33 3.26 -10.26
CA GLY A 617 -32.50 2.56 -8.98
C GLY A 617 -32.24 1.06 -9.11
N GLY A 618 -30.96 0.69 -9.15
CA GLY A 618 -30.44 -0.68 -9.38
C GLY A 618 -31.17 -1.83 -8.67
N PRO A 619 -30.95 -3.07 -9.12
CA PRO A 619 -31.83 -4.20 -8.82
C PRO A 619 -31.90 -4.55 -7.33
N ASP A 620 -33.14 -4.54 -6.84
CA ASP A 620 -33.70 -5.22 -5.67
C ASP A 620 -33.26 -4.82 -4.24
N VAL A 621 -33.85 -3.73 -3.75
CA VAL A 621 -34.33 -3.64 -2.36
C VAL A 621 -35.86 -3.42 -2.36
N ARG A 622 -36.63 -4.39 -2.87
CA ARG A 622 -38.08 -4.49 -2.61
C ARG A 622 -38.57 -5.93 -2.66
N SER A 623 -38.69 -6.58 -1.50
CA SER A 623 -39.80 -7.49 -1.18
C SER A 623 -39.84 -7.83 0.32
N PRO A 624 -40.93 -7.52 1.04
CA PRO A 624 -41.16 -7.96 2.41
C PRO A 624 -42.11 -9.17 2.50
N PHE A 625 -41.80 -10.11 3.42
CA PHE A 625 -42.64 -11.16 4.05
C PHE A 625 -43.17 -12.41 3.31
N ARG A 626 -43.07 -13.53 4.07
CA ARG A 626 -43.64 -14.92 4.00
C ARG A 626 -42.81 -15.96 3.21
N ARG A 627 -42.46 -17.14 3.72
CA ARG A 627 -42.86 -17.93 4.92
C ARG A 627 -41.64 -18.65 5.53
N ILE A 628 -41.66 -18.70 6.86
CA ILE A 628 -40.82 -19.53 7.74
C ILE A 628 -41.29 -20.99 7.68
N TRP A 629 -40.35 -21.94 7.64
CA TRP A 629 -40.44 -23.18 8.40
C TRP A 629 -39.28 -23.19 9.39
N SER A 630 -39.62 -23.21 10.68
CA SER A 630 -38.72 -23.22 11.83
C SER A 630 -38.39 -24.64 12.26
N VAL A 631 -37.16 -24.88 12.75
CA VAL A 631 -36.91 -25.72 13.94
C VAL A 631 -35.72 -25.13 14.73
N ALA A 632 -35.95 -24.98 16.05
CA ALA A 632 -35.04 -24.64 17.17
C ALA A 632 -34.85 -23.16 17.57
N ASP A 633 -35.94 -22.59 18.12
CA ASP A 633 -36.07 -21.81 19.38
C ASP A 633 -35.02 -20.77 19.79
N ILE A 634 -35.43 -19.49 19.78
CA ILE A 634 -35.75 -18.69 20.99
C ILE A 634 -36.57 -17.45 20.56
N ASP A 635 -37.65 -17.20 21.30
CA ASP A 635 -38.77 -16.29 21.03
C ASP A 635 -38.52 -14.86 21.55
N VAL A 636 -38.84 -13.84 20.75
CA VAL A 636 -38.91 -12.43 21.19
C VAL A 636 -40.18 -11.81 20.60
N HIS A 637 -41.32 -12.11 21.22
CA HIS A 637 -42.58 -11.41 20.96
C HIS A 637 -42.71 -10.16 21.86
N SER A 638 -43.38 -9.14 21.32
CA SER A 638 -43.57 -7.76 21.83
C SER A 638 -42.35 -6.87 21.55
N VAL A 639 -42.45 -5.79 20.78
CA VAL A 639 -43.39 -4.67 20.92
C VAL A 639 -43.64 -4.03 19.55
N LEU A 640 -44.91 -3.96 19.12
CA LEU A 640 -45.50 -2.87 18.33
C LEU A 640 -47.01 -3.14 18.17
N MET A 641 -47.83 -2.67 19.10
CA MET A 641 -49.19 -2.18 18.84
C MET A 641 -49.61 -1.24 20.00
N SER A 642 -49.72 0.05 19.68
CA SER A 642 -50.67 1.02 20.26
C SER A 642 -52.10 0.56 19.94
N ASP A 643 -53.20 0.86 20.63
CA ASP A 643 -53.58 1.96 21.51
C ASP A 643 -54.86 1.56 22.29
N ALA A 644 -55.12 2.28 23.39
CA ALA A 644 -56.43 2.58 24.01
C ALA A 644 -57.17 1.56 24.93
N ASN A 645 -57.22 1.96 26.21
CA ASN A 645 -58.33 1.93 27.18
C ASN A 645 -58.98 0.59 27.60
N GLN A 646 -58.65 0.14 28.82
CA GLN A 646 -59.56 0.20 29.99
C GLN A 646 -58.86 -0.43 31.20
N GLU A 647 -58.40 0.40 32.14
CA GLU A 647 -58.32 -0.04 33.53
C GLU A 647 -58.80 1.06 34.48
N VAL A 648 -59.51 0.57 35.48
CA VAL A 648 -60.39 1.27 36.39
C VAL A 648 -59.55 2.04 37.40
N ILE A 649 -59.66 3.36 37.39
CA ILE A 649 -59.19 4.21 38.49
C ILE A 649 -60.22 4.11 39.62
N THR A 650 -59.75 3.66 40.78
CA THR A 650 -60.48 3.74 42.05
C THR A 650 -60.37 5.16 42.60
N LEU A 651 -61.51 5.64 43.12
CA LEU A 651 -61.74 6.96 43.69
C LEU A 651 -60.81 7.31 44.87
N SER A 652 -60.25 8.52 44.84
CA SER A 652 -59.81 9.32 46.00
C SER A 652 -59.36 10.70 45.48
N GLU A 653 -60.25 11.66 45.27
CA GLU A 653 -60.57 12.76 46.21
C GLU A 653 -59.62 13.98 46.11
N PHE A 654 -60.24 15.15 45.83
CA PHE A 654 -59.77 16.55 46.00
C PHE A 654 -58.68 17.10 45.07
N GLU A 655 -58.71 18.32 44.52
CA GLU A 655 -59.69 19.38 44.22
C GLU A 655 -58.85 20.59 43.72
N MET A 656 -59.34 21.33 42.71
CA MET A 656 -59.14 22.78 42.48
C MET A 656 -57.70 23.33 42.25
N ALA A 657 -57.42 24.34 41.41
CA ALA A 657 -58.16 25.36 40.67
C ALA A 657 -57.19 25.88 39.55
N GLN A 658 -57.64 26.14 38.31
CA GLN A 658 -57.96 27.49 37.76
C GLN A 658 -56.88 28.55 38.08
N GLU A 659 -56.27 29.26 37.13
CA GLU A 659 -56.69 29.75 35.79
C GLU A 659 -55.59 29.60 34.72
#